data_AF-A0A3M1R8F1-F1
#
_entry.id   AF-A0A3M1R8F1-F1
#
_cell.length_a   1.000
_cell.length_b   1.000
_cell.length_c   1.000
_cell.angle_alpha   90.00
_cell.angle_beta   90.00
_cell.angle_gamma   90.00
#
_symmetry.space_group_name_H-M   'P 1'
#
loop_
_entity.id
_entity.type
_entity.pdbx_description
1 polymer ?
#
loop_
_entity_poly.entity_id
_entity_poly.type
_entity_poly.pdbx_seq_one_letter_code
_entity_poly.pdbx_strand_id
1 'polypeptide(L)'
;MPVASSLGRILPRRTWVPLRTIAVWVIVVSGLVGFAGRSWGQGANLDGEPRVLLDAAKADASWFKTNQGTIEIADTDAGKAVVLGWTSADALPELKLTAKETWDLSRFWYVSVDVANPGESIVRVKIKANSRDPKWQTNEREYVLYPGERAMVRMPLIRRLPDELKDDLFGMRGFPDGYEPDDGDYPRRGLNVAKLKQVMFGPSGLAASGKLYLYRIVAEGTYRAPPWAEGDTSMLFPLIDRFGQYKHRDWPGKIHATEDFARRIDAEEQDLAANPGPKAWDKFGGWATGPQLEATGHFRVQKYDGKWWFVDPEGHLFWSHGIDCVGPNGAVTPIDDREHYFEFLPDEGPFAAFYTTGHGAPHGYYQNKNPYRAYAFSQANLFRKYGPQWRTRYADVVHRRLRSWGVNTIGNWSDRDIAALDRTPYVTTLSTKSRNIEGSSGYWGKFPDPFAVEFVETINRWIRLQAEKTGRDPWCIGYFVDNEMSWGDDTSLAVATLQSPADQPAKKVFIDDLKAKYGSIDKLNEAWGTEYASWKAMLESTDAPDKEKAAEDLGAFYTKIAETYFRTVAEALHKHAPGKLYLGCRFARVNDRAAKAAAKYCDVVSYNRYQVDVAELALPEGIDKPIIIGEFHFGALDRGMFCMGLRMTANQDDRAEAYRRYVRSALDNPAIVGTHWFQYMNQATTGRFDGENYQIGFVDVCDTPNPEIVQAAREIGAEMYRRRAGK
;
A
#
# COMPACT_ATOMS: atom_id res chain seq x y z
N MET A 1 20.95 23.51 61.77
CA MET A 1 21.88 23.29 62.90
C MET A 1 22.03 21.79 63.11
N PRO A 2 23.25 21.32 63.41
CA PRO A 2 23.79 20.08 62.87
C PRO A 2 24.15 19.06 63.96
N VAL A 3 24.45 17.80 63.62
CA VAL A 3 25.66 17.11 64.12
C VAL A 3 26.11 16.09 63.07
N ALA A 4 27.38 16.21 62.71
CA ALA A 4 28.16 15.32 61.86
C ALA A 4 29.07 14.41 62.71
N SER A 5 29.95 13.65 62.04
CA SER A 5 31.18 12.98 62.53
C SER A 5 31.02 11.49 62.91
N SER A 6 31.95 10.57 62.64
CA SER A 6 33.23 10.59 61.91
C SER A 6 33.87 9.19 61.94
N LEU A 7 34.61 8.86 60.87
CA LEU A 7 35.95 8.21 60.82
C LEU A 7 36.23 6.90 61.58
N GLY A 8 36.84 5.93 60.87
CA GLY A 8 37.72 4.93 61.51
C GLY A 8 38.11 3.73 60.64
N ARG A 9 39.34 3.75 60.10
CA ARG A 9 40.02 2.69 59.33
C ARG A 9 40.31 1.43 60.16
N ILE A 10 40.54 0.27 59.52
CA ILE A 10 41.80 -0.53 59.54
C ILE A 10 41.60 -1.92 58.88
N LEU A 11 42.52 -2.28 57.97
CA LEU A 11 42.74 -3.59 57.33
C LEU A 11 43.70 -4.47 58.18
N PRO A 12 43.77 -5.79 57.92
CA PRO A 12 44.95 -6.35 57.21
C PRO A 12 44.56 -7.46 56.19
N ARG A 13 45.09 -7.53 54.95
CA ARG A 13 46.39 -8.09 54.48
C ARG A 13 46.72 -9.47 55.10
N ARG A 14 47.25 -10.52 54.44
CA ARG A 14 47.57 -10.97 53.05
C ARG A 14 48.42 -12.25 53.24
N THR A 15 48.33 -13.28 52.39
CA THR A 15 49.39 -14.29 52.03
C THR A 15 48.81 -15.30 51.02
N TRP A 16 49.07 -15.23 49.69
CA TRP A 16 50.25 -15.60 48.84
C TRP A 16 50.41 -17.14 48.60
N VAL A 17 50.03 -17.71 47.42
CA VAL A 17 50.76 -17.92 46.10
C VAL A 17 51.48 -19.32 46.05
N PRO A 18 51.50 -20.13 44.94
CA PRO A 18 51.95 -19.76 43.58
C PRO A 18 51.32 -20.35 42.30
N LEU A 19 51.44 -19.52 41.26
CA LEU A 19 51.71 -19.73 39.82
C LEU A 19 51.98 -21.15 39.28
N ARG A 20 51.30 -21.45 38.14
CA ARG A 20 51.94 -22.07 36.97
C ARG A 20 51.45 -21.40 35.66
N THR A 21 52.43 -21.25 34.78
CA THR A 21 52.54 -20.62 33.46
C THR A 21 51.58 -21.19 32.40
N ILE A 22 51.21 -20.41 31.38
CA ILE A 22 51.35 -20.75 29.94
C ILE A 22 51.13 -19.51 29.04
N ALA A 23 52.14 -19.32 28.18
CA ALA A 23 52.30 -18.61 26.91
C ALA A 23 51.28 -17.57 26.40
N VAL A 24 51.84 -16.40 26.07
CA VAL A 24 51.29 -15.38 25.17
C VAL A 24 51.60 -15.75 23.73
N TRP A 25 50.59 -15.79 22.86
CA TRP A 25 50.73 -15.69 21.41
C TRP A 25 49.97 -14.45 20.92
N VAL A 26 50.73 -13.51 20.36
CA VAL A 26 50.21 -12.41 19.54
C VAL A 26 49.98 -12.98 18.14
N ILE A 27 48.73 -12.96 17.66
CA ILE A 27 48.40 -13.24 16.27
C ILE A 27 47.69 -12.02 15.70
N VAL A 28 48.35 -11.38 14.74
CA VAL A 28 47.76 -10.46 13.77
C VAL A 28 46.88 -11.29 12.84
N VAL A 29 45.57 -11.04 12.81
CA VAL A 29 44.65 -11.64 11.84
C VAL A 29 44.08 -10.54 10.95
N SER A 30 44.69 -10.39 9.79
CA SER A 30 44.03 -9.97 8.56
C SER A 30 43.10 -11.10 8.11
N GLY A 31 41.79 -10.84 7.99
CA GLY A 31 40.80 -11.85 7.59
C GLY A 31 39.51 -11.22 7.08
N LEU A 32 39.22 -11.49 5.81
CA LEU A 32 37.98 -11.27 5.07
C LEU A 32 36.72 -11.51 5.91
N VAL A 33 35.82 -10.53 5.95
CA VAL A 33 34.47 -10.69 6.50
C VAL A 33 33.56 -11.29 5.43
N GLY A 34 33.46 -12.62 5.44
CA GLY A 34 32.37 -13.34 4.80
C GLY A 34 31.12 -13.25 5.66
N PHE A 35 30.03 -12.74 5.09
CA PHE A 35 28.70 -12.77 5.69
C PHE A 35 28.21 -14.23 5.76
N ALA A 36 28.36 -14.87 6.91
CA ALA A 36 27.67 -16.11 7.23
C ALA A 36 26.30 -15.77 7.83
N GLY A 37 25.24 -16.14 7.10
CA GLY A 37 23.86 -15.99 7.53
C GLY A 37 23.58 -16.68 8.85
N ARG A 38 23.07 -15.93 9.82
CA ARG A 38 22.45 -16.48 11.03
C ARG A 38 21.00 -16.81 10.71
N SER A 39 20.69 -18.09 10.56
CA SER A 39 19.32 -18.60 10.58
C SER A 39 18.72 -18.42 11.98
N TRP A 40 17.68 -17.59 12.10
CA TRP A 40 16.80 -17.56 13.27
C TRP A 40 15.36 -17.64 12.76
N GLY A 41 14.58 -18.56 13.35
CA GLY A 41 13.13 -18.67 13.13
C GLY A 41 12.65 -19.93 12.41
N GLN A 42 12.87 -21.12 12.99
CA GLN A 42 12.01 -22.27 12.69
C GLN A 42 10.62 -22.00 13.27
N GLY A 43 9.61 -21.95 12.39
CA GLY A 43 8.23 -21.63 12.78
C GLY A 43 7.19 -22.01 11.73
N ALA A 44 7.37 -23.11 11.01
CA ALA A 44 6.30 -23.92 10.44
C ALA A 44 6.90 -25.28 10.06
N ASN A 45 6.45 -26.38 10.68
CA ASN A 45 6.82 -27.72 10.23
C ASN A 45 6.26 -27.92 8.81
N LEU A 46 7.15 -27.89 7.82
CA LEU A 46 6.89 -28.20 6.42
C LEU A 46 6.84 -29.73 6.25
N ASP A 47 5.85 -30.38 6.85
CA ASP A 47 5.67 -31.83 6.71
C ASP A 47 5.03 -32.16 5.36
N GLY A 48 5.86 -32.20 4.31
CA GLY A 48 5.51 -32.61 2.96
C GLY A 48 6.66 -32.38 1.97
N GLU A 49 7.12 -33.45 1.31
CA GLU A 49 8.14 -33.36 0.27
C GLU A 49 7.70 -32.40 -0.86
N PRO A 50 8.49 -31.37 -1.21
CA PRO A 50 8.16 -30.45 -2.29
C PRO A 50 7.97 -31.18 -3.62
N ARG A 51 6.94 -30.80 -4.38
CA ARG A 51 6.76 -31.29 -5.75
C ARG A 51 7.62 -30.47 -6.69
N VAL A 52 8.61 -31.09 -7.31
CA VAL A 52 9.42 -30.45 -8.35
C VAL A 52 8.61 -30.27 -9.64
N LEU A 53 8.47 -29.03 -10.08
CA LEU A 53 7.87 -28.69 -11.38
C LEU A 53 8.95 -28.51 -12.44
N LEU A 54 10.11 -27.98 -12.04
CA LEU A 54 11.32 -27.89 -12.85
C LEU A 54 12.56 -27.99 -11.96
N ASP A 55 13.55 -28.74 -12.43
CA ASP A 55 14.92 -28.78 -11.90
C ASP A 55 15.86 -28.57 -13.10
N ALA A 56 16.58 -27.45 -13.13
CA ALA A 56 17.44 -27.09 -14.25
C ALA A 56 18.55 -28.12 -14.50
N ALA A 57 18.98 -28.87 -13.48
CA ALA A 57 19.96 -29.94 -13.65
C ALA A 57 19.43 -31.14 -14.46
N LYS A 58 18.10 -31.27 -14.57
CA LYS A 58 17.39 -32.35 -15.29
C LYS A 58 16.58 -31.84 -16.47
N ALA A 59 16.64 -30.54 -16.75
CA ALA A 59 15.90 -29.92 -17.84
C ALA A 59 16.53 -30.25 -19.19
N ASP A 60 15.70 -30.26 -20.23
CA ASP A 60 16.13 -30.40 -21.62
C ASP A 60 15.79 -29.11 -22.37
N ALA A 61 16.73 -28.60 -23.17
CA ALA A 61 16.56 -27.34 -23.91
C ALA A 61 15.35 -27.36 -24.85
N SER A 62 14.94 -28.53 -25.34
CA SER A 62 13.74 -28.71 -26.17
C SER A 62 12.42 -28.40 -25.46
N TRP A 63 12.42 -28.33 -24.13
CA TRP A 63 11.23 -28.00 -23.33
C TRP A 63 10.87 -26.51 -23.42
N PHE A 64 11.80 -25.68 -23.86
CA PHE A 64 11.65 -24.24 -23.84
C PHE A 64 11.40 -23.69 -25.24
N LYS A 65 10.42 -22.78 -25.32
CA LYS A 65 10.17 -21.96 -26.50
C LYS A 65 9.95 -20.54 -26.01
N THR A 66 10.56 -19.58 -26.69
CA THR A 66 10.29 -18.17 -26.45
C THR A 66 10.04 -17.44 -27.77
N ASN A 67 9.11 -16.50 -27.74
CA ASN A 67 8.86 -15.60 -28.87
C ASN A 67 9.70 -14.32 -28.78
N GLN A 68 10.30 -14.05 -27.61
CA GLN A 68 11.06 -12.84 -27.29
C GLN A 68 12.25 -13.20 -26.38
N GLY A 69 13.38 -12.52 -26.53
CA GLY A 69 14.60 -12.85 -25.76
C GLY A 69 15.13 -14.27 -26.04
N THR A 70 15.83 -14.84 -25.07
CA THR A 70 16.51 -16.15 -25.14
C THR A 70 16.21 -16.98 -23.90
N ILE A 71 16.10 -18.30 -24.09
CA ILE A 71 16.01 -19.29 -23.00
C ILE A 71 17.00 -20.41 -23.31
N GLU A 72 17.96 -20.64 -22.42
CA GLU A 72 18.97 -21.68 -22.55
C GLU A 72 19.26 -22.37 -21.21
N ILE A 73 19.92 -23.52 -21.24
CA ILE A 73 20.47 -24.17 -20.04
C ILE A 73 21.97 -23.88 -20.01
N ALA A 74 22.47 -23.35 -18.90
CA ALA A 74 23.89 -23.07 -18.73
C ALA A 74 24.38 -23.53 -17.36
N ASP A 75 25.67 -23.87 -17.28
CA ASP A 75 26.36 -24.07 -16.01
C ASP A 75 26.66 -22.70 -15.38
N THR A 76 26.42 -22.58 -14.08
CA THR A 76 26.73 -21.40 -13.27
C THR A 76 27.49 -21.83 -12.01
N ASP A 77 28.03 -20.88 -11.24
CA ASP A 77 28.73 -21.18 -9.98
C ASP A 77 27.85 -21.92 -8.95
N ALA A 78 26.53 -21.77 -9.07
CA ALA A 78 25.53 -22.39 -8.21
C ALA A 78 24.94 -23.69 -8.77
N GLY A 79 25.48 -24.19 -9.89
CA GLY A 79 24.97 -25.35 -10.63
C GLY A 79 24.27 -24.97 -11.93
N LYS A 80 23.61 -25.94 -12.56
CA LYS A 80 22.86 -25.71 -13.79
C LYS A 80 21.64 -24.82 -13.55
N ALA A 81 21.43 -23.85 -14.45
CA ALA A 81 20.29 -22.96 -14.43
C ALA A 81 19.62 -22.87 -15.81
N VAL A 82 18.32 -22.61 -15.83
CA VAL A 82 17.64 -22.08 -17.00
C VAL A 82 17.89 -20.57 -17.04
N VAL A 83 18.59 -20.11 -18.05
CA VAL A 83 18.96 -18.71 -18.23
C VAL A 83 17.94 -18.03 -19.13
N LEU A 84 17.29 -17.00 -18.62
CA LEU A 84 16.43 -16.11 -19.39
C LEU A 84 17.22 -14.84 -19.73
N GLY A 85 17.48 -14.58 -21.01
CA GLY A 85 18.25 -13.41 -21.46
C GLY A 85 17.45 -12.48 -22.38
N TRP A 86 17.60 -11.17 -22.21
CA TRP A 86 16.99 -10.16 -23.09
C TRP A 86 17.94 -9.01 -23.41
N THR A 87 17.71 -8.38 -24.57
CA THR A 87 18.50 -7.24 -25.07
C THR A 87 17.70 -5.93 -25.13
N SER A 88 16.38 -5.99 -24.96
CA SER A 88 15.50 -4.81 -24.88
C SER A 88 14.35 -5.06 -23.89
N ALA A 89 13.81 -3.99 -23.30
CA ALA A 89 12.68 -4.05 -22.38
C ALA A 89 11.36 -4.48 -23.08
N ASP A 90 11.29 -4.36 -24.41
CA ASP A 90 10.13 -4.75 -25.22
C ASP A 90 10.11 -6.24 -25.60
N ALA A 91 11.16 -6.98 -25.27
CA ALA A 91 11.36 -8.37 -25.66
C ALA A 91 11.75 -9.25 -24.46
N LEU A 92 10.91 -9.26 -23.42
CA LEU A 92 11.16 -10.01 -22.19
C LEU A 92 10.83 -11.52 -22.37
N PRO A 93 11.78 -12.45 -22.11
CA PRO A 93 11.53 -13.88 -22.17
C PRO A 93 10.63 -14.35 -21.02
N GLU A 94 9.69 -15.26 -21.28
CA GLU A 94 8.87 -15.88 -20.24
C GLU A 94 9.01 -17.40 -20.32
N LEU A 95 9.55 -18.01 -19.26
CA LEU A 95 9.55 -19.45 -19.10
C LEU A 95 8.15 -19.94 -18.76
N LYS A 96 7.55 -20.72 -19.64
CA LYS A 96 6.20 -21.27 -19.47
C LYS A 96 6.22 -22.78 -19.28
N LEU A 97 5.90 -23.23 -18.07
CA LEU A 97 5.70 -24.65 -17.76
C LEU A 97 4.21 -24.99 -17.92
N THR A 98 3.89 -25.94 -18.81
CA THR A 98 2.52 -26.36 -19.09
C THR A 98 2.32 -27.83 -18.75
N ALA A 99 1.34 -28.15 -17.91
CA ALA A 99 0.95 -29.52 -17.62
C ALA A 99 0.36 -30.19 -18.87
N LYS A 100 0.64 -31.50 -19.09
CA LYS A 100 0.02 -32.28 -20.18
C LYS A 100 -1.50 -32.22 -20.08
N GLU A 101 -2.05 -32.57 -18.92
CA GLU A 101 -3.46 -32.41 -18.57
C GLU A 101 -3.63 -31.25 -17.59
N THR A 102 -3.44 -31.49 -16.29
CA THR A 102 -3.36 -30.49 -15.21
C THR A 102 -2.43 -30.99 -14.10
N TRP A 103 -2.06 -30.12 -13.16
CA TRP A 103 -1.44 -30.48 -11.89
C TRP A 103 -2.43 -30.28 -10.75
N ASP A 104 -2.56 -31.30 -9.92
CA ASP A 104 -3.12 -31.15 -8.58
C ASP A 104 -2.04 -30.63 -7.62
N LEU A 105 -2.18 -29.37 -7.21
CA LEU A 105 -1.35 -28.70 -6.22
C LEU A 105 -2.13 -28.40 -4.93
N SER A 106 -3.27 -29.05 -4.70
CA SER A 106 -4.17 -28.75 -3.57
C SER A 106 -3.49 -28.87 -2.21
N ARG A 107 -2.45 -29.70 -2.11
CA ARG A 107 -1.66 -29.92 -0.87
C ARG A 107 -0.58 -28.88 -0.62
N PHE A 108 -0.46 -27.83 -1.45
CA PHE A 108 0.62 -26.85 -1.36
C PHE A 108 0.11 -25.42 -1.14
N TRP A 109 0.81 -24.65 -0.32
CA TRP A 109 0.56 -23.22 -0.11
C TRP A 109 1.19 -22.36 -1.19
N TYR A 110 2.33 -22.80 -1.75
CA TYR A 110 3.16 -21.97 -2.59
C TYR A 110 3.57 -22.66 -3.88
N VAL A 111 3.78 -21.84 -4.90
CA VAL A 111 4.69 -22.14 -6.00
C VAL A 111 5.91 -21.23 -5.86
N SER A 112 7.09 -21.82 -5.78
CA SER A 112 8.33 -21.13 -5.47
C SER A 112 9.38 -21.30 -6.56
N VAL A 113 10.22 -20.29 -6.72
CA VAL A 113 11.35 -20.31 -7.65
C VAL A 113 12.64 -19.87 -6.95
N ASP A 114 13.68 -20.67 -7.13
CA ASP A 114 15.05 -20.30 -6.80
C ASP A 114 15.65 -19.55 -7.98
N VAL A 115 15.80 -18.22 -7.82
CA VAL A 115 16.16 -17.30 -8.89
C VAL A 115 17.34 -16.42 -8.48
N ALA A 116 18.26 -16.18 -9.41
CA ALA A 116 19.33 -15.20 -9.26
C ALA A 116 19.30 -14.14 -10.36
N ASN A 117 19.68 -12.92 -9.97
CA ASN A 117 19.99 -11.82 -10.86
C ASN A 117 21.51 -11.69 -10.99
N PRO A 118 22.15 -12.25 -12.03
CA PRO A 118 23.59 -12.14 -12.27
C PRO A 118 23.99 -10.77 -12.87
N GLY A 119 23.03 -9.90 -13.19
CA GLY A 119 23.28 -8.63 -13.86
C GLY A 119 23.68 -7.52 -12.89
N GLU A 120 23.93 -6.34 -13.46
CA GLU A 120 24.32 -5.12 -12.74
C GLU A 120 23.13 -4.19 -12.45
N SER A 121 21.96 -4.49 -13.01
CA SER A 121 20.73 -3.72 -12.84
C SER A 121 19.72 -4.47 -11.99
N ILE A 122 18.86 -3.74 -11.29
CA ILE A 122 17.70 -4.31 -10.60
C ILE A 122 16.76 -4.94 -11.64
N VAL A 123 16.20 -6.10 -11.32
CA VAL A 123 15.22 -6.80 -12.18
C VAL A 123 13.97 -7.10 -11.38
N ARG A 124 12.79 -6.77 -11.94
CA ARG A 124 11.53 -7.34 -11.43
C ARG A 124 11.34 -8.73 -12.01
N VAL A 125 11.03 -9.70 -11.14
CA VAL A 125 10.66 -11.06 -11.52
C VAL A 125 9.17 -11.23 -11.26
N LYS A 126 8.46 -11.78 -12.25
CA LYS A 126 7.06 -12.12 -12.16
C LYS A 126 6.86 -13.64 -12.17
N ILE A 127 6.04 -14.11 -11.24
CA ILE A 127 5.54 -15.48 -11.16
C ILE A 127 4.04 -15.42 -11.46
N LYS A 128 3.56 -16.30 -12.33
CA LYS A 128 2.12 -16.46 -12.61
C LYS A 128 1.74 -17.93 -12.50
N ALA A 129 0.57 -18.21 -11.95
CA ALA A 129 -0.05 -19.53 -11.99
C ALA A 129 -1.47 -19.41 -12.55
N ASN A 130 -1.83 -20.35 -13.41
CA ASN A 130 -3.11 -20.35 -14.08
C ASN A 130 -3.84 -21.70 -13.94
N SER A 131 -5.12 -21.66 -13.55
CA SER A 131 -6.06 -22.78 -13.67
C SER A 131 -7.05 -22.53 -14.80
N ARG A 132 -7.65 -23.59 -15.34
CA ARG A 132 -8.68 -23.51 -16.38
C ARG A 132 -9.89 -24.37 -16.00
N ASP A 133 -10.90 -23.75 -15.40
CA ASP A 133 -12.14 -24.45 -14.99
C ASP A 133 -13.27 -23.48 -14.58
N PRO A 134 -14.27 -23.17 -15.43
CA PRO A 134 -14.32 -23.33 -16.89
C PRO A 134 -13.57 -22.21 -17.64
N LYS A 135 -13.29 -21.09 -16.95
CA LYS A 135 -12.54 -19.93 -17.46
C LYS A 135 -11.09 -19.96 -16.96
N TRP A 136 -10.23 -19.17 -17.60
CA TRP A 136 -8.89 -18.91 -17.09
C TRP A 136 -8.97 -18.10 -15.80
N GLN A 137 -8.32 -18.58 -14.75
CA GLN A 137 -8.03 -17.84 -13.53
C GLN A 137 -6.52 -17.70 -13.44
N THR A 138 -6.06 -16.54 -12.97
CA THR A 138 -4.64 -16.22 -12.85
C THR A 138 -4.37 -15.65 -11.47
N ASN A 139 -3.32 -16.16 -10.83
CA ASN A 139 -2.67 -15.45 -9.73
C ASN A 139 -1.28 -15.05 -10.18
N GLU A 140 -0.84 -13.88 -9.76
CA GLU A 140 0.49 -13.41 -10.04
C GLU A 140 1.11 -12.71 -8.86
N ARG A 141 2.43 -12.82 -8.77
CA ARG A 141 3.26 -12.11 -7.81
C ARG A 141 4.47 -11.54 -8.53
N GLU A 142 4.85 -10.34 -8.15
CA GLU A 142 6.12 -9.73 -8.54
C GLU A 142 7.07 -9.67 -7.35
N TYR A 143 8.37 -9.67 -7.64
CA TYR A 143 9.45 -9.56 -6.67
C TYR A 143 10.60 -8.77 -7.29
N VAL A 144 11.26 -7.92 -6.51
CA VAL A 144 12.42 -7.14 -6.97
C VAL A 144 13.68 -7.89 -6.60
N LEU A 145 14.59 -8.16 -7.55
CA LEU A 145 15.91 -8.72 -7.30
C LEU A 145 17.01 -7.67 -7.55
N TYR A 146 17.86 -7.46 -6.55
CA TYR A 146 19.03 -6.61 -6.68
C TYR A 146 20.15 -7.29 -7.50
N PRO A 147 21.09 -6.51 -8.05
CA PRO A 147 22.29 -7.04 -8.70
C PRO A 147 23.03 -8.06 -7.82
N GLY A 148 23.39 -9.20 -8.39
CA GLY A 148 24.08 -10.31 -7.72
C GLY A 148 23.23 -11.11 -6.72
N GLU A 149 21.96 -10.75 -6.52
CA GLU A 149 21.11 -11.40 -5.54
C GLU A 149 20.60 -12.76 -6.04
N ARG A 150 20.56 -13.75 -5.13
CA ARG A 150 19.82 -15.01 -5.31
C ARG A 150 18.79 -15.15 -4.19
N ALA A 151 17.56 -15.46 -4.55
CA ALA A 151 16.46 -15.60 -3.61
C ALA A 151 15.53 -16.77 -3.96
N MET A 152 14.91 -17.34 -2.93
CA MET A 152 13.77 -18.24 -3.06
C MET A 152 12.48 -17.41 -3.00
N VAL A 153 11.91 -17.09 -4.16
CA VAL A 153 10.68 -16.29 -4.26
C VAL A 153 9.47 -17.21 -4.21
N ARG A 154 8.58 -17.02 -3.24
CA ARG A 154 7.42 -17.89 -3.00
C ARG A 154 6.11 -17.20 -3.36
N MET A 155 5.39 -17.64 -4.38
CA MET A 155 4.05 -17.11 -4.67
C MET A 155 2.98 -17.91 -3.93
N PRO A 156 2.17 -17.30 -3.03
CA PRO A 156 1.00 -17.95 -2.46
C PRO A 156 0.01 -18.38 -3.55
N LEU A 157 -0.51 -19.60 -3.45
CA LEU A 157 -1.63 -20.07 -4.25
C LEU A 157 -2.93 -19.60 -3.61
N ILE A 158 -3.65 -18.67 -4.25
CA ILE A 158 -4.99 -18.27 -3.80
C ILE A 158 -6.01 -19.26 -4.35
N ARG A 159 -6.91 -19.72 -3.50
CA ARG A 159 -7.90 -20.75 -3.85
C ARG A 159 -9.21 -20.10 -4.24
N ARG A 160 -9.87 -20.66 -5.25
CA ARG A 160 -11.26 -20.27 -5.56
C ARG A 160 -12.18 -20.79 -4.46
N LEU A 161 -13.03 -19.91 -3.91
CA LEU A 161 -14.11 -20.33 -3.02
C LEU A 161 -15.02 -21.36 -3.73
N PRO A 162 -15.25 -22.55 -3.14
CA PRO A 162 -16.24 -23.52 -3.62
C PRO A 162 -17.62 -22.89 -3.79
N ASP A 163 -18.37 -23.32 -4.81
CA ASP A 163 -19.69 -22.74 -5.13
C ASP A 163 -20.69 -22.98 -3.99
N GLU A 164 -20.55 -24.12 -3.31
CA GLU A 164 -21.39 -24.56 -2.18
C GLU A 164 -21.22 -23.66 -0.94
N LEU A 165 -20.15 -22.88 -0.85
CA LEU A 165 -19.85 -22.00 0.29
C LEU A 165 -20.23 -20.54 0.07
N LYS A 166 -20.72 -20.16 -1.12
CA LYS A 166 -20.97 -18.76 -1.49
C LYS A 166 -22.09 -18.10 -0.68
N ASP A 167 -23.07 -18.89 -0.23
CA ASP A 167 -24.18 -18.39 0.58
C ASP A 167 -23.77 -18.23 2.06
N ASP A 168 -22.79 -19.00 2.51
CA ASP A 168 -22.26 -18.95 3.88
C ASP A 168 -21.15 -17.90 4.03
N LEU A 169 -20.30 -17.75 3.02
CA LEU A 169 -19.11 -16.89 3.03
C LEU A 169 -19.25 -15.76 2.00
N PHE A 170 -19.66 -14.58 2.48
CA PHE A 170 -19.93 -13.41 1.64
C PHE A 170 -19.53 -12.08 2.30
N GLY A 171 -19.56 -11.01 1.50
CA GLY A 171 -19.29 -9.64 1.95
C GLY A 171 -17.84 -9.36 2.34
N MET A 172 -16.89 -10.18 1.88
CA MET A 172 -15.46 -10.07 2.15
C MET A 172 -14.65 -10.34 0.87
N ARG A 173 -13.48 -9.71 0.73
CA ARG A 173 -12.57 -9.92 -0.42
C ARG A 173 -11.71 -11.17 -0.32
N GLY A 174 -11.50 -11.69 0.88
CA GLY A 174 -10.90 -13.00 1.13
C GLY A 174 -11.61 -13.74 2.24
N PHE A 175 -11.45 -15.04 2.27
CA PHE A 175 -12.07 -15.98 3.19
C PHE A 175 -11.00 -16.77 3.95
N PRO A 176 -11.35 -17.45 5.06
CA PRO A 176 -10.42 -18.30 5.80
C PRO A 176 -9.64 -19.25 4.89
N ASP A 177 -8.43 -19.65 5.28
CA ASP A 177 -7.60 -20.62 4.53
C ASP A 177 -7.20 -20.22 3.09
N GLY A 178 -7.22 -18.92 2.78
CA GLY A 178 -6.68 -18.37 1.53
C GLY A 178 -7.61 -18.57 0.33
N TYR A 179 -8.91 -18.65 0.59
CA TYR A 179 -9.95 -18.62 -0.43
C TYR A 179 -10.28 -17.17 -0.80
N GLU A 180 -10.51 -16.89 -2.08
CA GLU A 180 -11.04 -15.61 -2.60
C GLU A 180 -12.28 -15.91 -3.48
N PRO A 181 -13.25 -14.97 -3.58
CA PRO A 181 -14.42 -15.15 -4.42
C PRO A 181 -14.05 -15.19 -5.92
N ASP A 182 -14.99 -15.67 -6.74
CA ASP A 182 -14.90 -15.66 -8.21
C ASP A 182 -15.87 -14.63 -8.82
N ASP A 183 -16.19 -13.57 -8.08
CA ASP A 183 -16.96 -12.42 -8.56
C ASP A 183 -15.99 -11.39 -9.14
N GLY A 184 -16.23 -10.97 -10.39
CA GLY A 184 -15.23 -10.28 -11.22
C GLY A 184 -14.79 -8.87 -10.78
N ASP A 185 -15.16 -8.42 -9.57
CA ASP A 185 -14.95 -7.05 -9.08
C ASP A 185 -13.57 -6.84 -8.42
N TYR A 186 -12.87 -7.91 -8.05
CA TYR A 186 -11.50 -7.83 -7.52
C TYR A 186 -10.47 -8.29 -8.60
N PRO A 187 -9.28 -7.67 -8.71
CA PRO A 187 -8.34 -7.96 -9.79
C PRO A 187 -7.72 -9.37 -9.71
N ARG A 188 -8.01 -10.13 -8.66
CA ARG A 188 -7.58 -11.52 -8.49
C ARG A 188 -8.80 -12.43 -8.45
N ARG A 189 -8.69 -13.56 -9.14
CA ARG A 189 -9.64 -14.67 -9.04
C ARG A 189 -8.92 -15.84 -8.41
N GLY A 190 -9.54 -16.47 -7.42
CA GLY A 190 -8.99 -17.69 -6.83
C GLY A 190 -8.76 -18.77 -7.89
N LEU A 191 -7.70 -19.54 -7.73
CA LEU A 191 -7.37 -20.66 -8.62
C LEU A 191 -8.12 -21.92 -8.21
N ASN A 192 -8.52 -22.72 -9.20
CA ASN A 192 -8.73 -24.15 -8.96
C ASN A 192 -7.36 -24.84 -8.89
N VAL A 193 -6.80 -24.91 -7.67
CA VAL A 193 -5.46 -25.49 -7.41
C VAL A 193 -5.35 -26.99 -7.69
N ALA A 194 -6.48 -27.71 -7.78
CA ALA A 194 -6.52 -29.11 -8.19
C ALA A 194 -6.38 -29.29 -9.72
N LYS A 195 -6.65 -28.22 -10.48
CA LYS A 195 -6.65 -28.21 -11.96
C LYS A 195 -5.72 -27.13 -12.51
N LEU A 196 -4.52 -26.99 -11.93
CA LEU A 196 -3.55 -26.01 -12.41
C LEU A 196 -3.03 -26.41 -13.80
N LYS A 197 -3.01 -25.47 -14.76
CA LYS A 197 -2.60 -25.75 -16.14
C LYS A 197 -1.20 -25.23 -16.46
N GLN A 198 -0.87 -24.04 -15.97
CA GLN A 198 0.38 -23.35 -16.30
C GLN A 198 0.99 -22.68 -15.08
N VAL A 199 2.32 -22.67 -15.03
CA VAL A 199 3.09 -21.74 -14.21
C VAL A 199 4.11 -21.05 -15.12
N MET A 200 4.22 -19.73 -14.99
CA MET A 200 5.08 -18.89 -15.84
C MET A 200 6.01 -18.03 -14.97
N PHE A 201 7.24 -17.84 -15.45
CA PHE A 201 8.29 -17.09 -14.77
C PHE A 201 9.04 -16.22 -15.79
N GLY A 202 9.27 -14.96 -15.46
CA GLY A 202 10.07 -14.10 -16.32
C GLY A 202 10.34 -12.74 -15.69
N PRO A 203 11.19 -11.92 -16.33
CA PRO A 203 11.34 -10.53 -15.96
C PRO A 203 10.05 -9.76 -16.28
N SER A 204 9.75 -8.70 -15.53
CA SER A 204 8.61 -7.80 -15.80
C SER A 204 8.96 -6.30 -15.85
N GLY A 205 10.24 -5.93 -15.72
CA GLY A 205 10.68 -4.53 -15.91
C GLY A 205 11.98 -4.15 -15.17
N LEU A 206 12.30 -2.84 -15.20
CA LEU A 206 13.48 -2.12 -14.68
C LEU A 206 14.76 -2.17 -15.50
N ALA A 207 15.10 -3.32 -16.08
CA ALA A 207 16.36 -3.48 -16.80
C ALA A 207 16.13 -3.50 -18.32
N ALA A 208 16.76 -2.57 -19.04
CA ALA A 208 16.69 -2.48 -20.50
C ALA A 208 17.21 -3.75 -21.20
N SER A 209 18.22 -4.41 -20.62
CA SER A 209 18.74 -5.71 -21.03
C SER A 209 19.21 -6.46 -19.79
N GLY A 210 19.34 -7.77 -19.86
CA GLY A 210 19.79 -8.55 -18.70
C GLY A 210 19.66 -10.05 -18.83
N LYS A 211 19.94 -10.73 -17.73
CA LYS A 211 19.77 -12.17 -17.55
C LYS A 211 19.11 -12.47 -16.21
N LEU A 212 18.38 -13.58 -16.14
CA LEU A 212 17.90 -14.20 -14.91
C LEU A 212 18.27 -15.68 -14.93
N TYR A 213 18.75 -16.20 -13.80
CA TYR A 213 19.06 -17.62 -13.63
C TYR A 213 17.98 -18.28 -12.80
N LEU A 214 17.30 -19.28 -13.35
CA LEU A 214 16.28 -20.08 -12.67
C LEU A 214 16.84 -21.47 -12.38
N TYR A 215 17.02 -21.80 -11.10
CA TYR A 215 17.61 -23.07 -10.68
C TYR A 215 16.56 -24.16 -10.50
N ARG A 216 15.48 -23.84 -9.77
CA ARG A 216 14.46 -24.81 -9.39
C ARG A 216 13.11 -24.14 -9.21
N ILE A 217 12.06 -24.81 -9.70
CA ILE A 217 10.67 -24.42 -9.47
C ILE A 217 9.95 -25.56 -8.77
N VAL A 218 9.34 -25.27 -7.63
CA VAL A 218 8.67 -26.27 -6.78
C VAL A 218 7.29 -25.80 -6.34
N ALA A 219 6.38 -26.74 -6.11
CA ALA A 219 5.24 -26.51 -5.24
C ALA A 219 5.62 -26.98 -3.82
N GLU A 220 5.43 -26.11 -2.83
CA GLU A 220 5.88 -26.34 -1.45
C GLU A 220 4.94 -25.72 -0.42
N GLY A 221 5.22 -25.98 0.87
CA GLY A 221 4.39 -25.55 2.00
C GLY A 221 3.16 -26.43 2.14
N THR A 222 3.06 -27.23 3.19
CA THR A 222 1.93 -28.16 3.35
C THR A 222 0.63 -27.41 3.63
N TYR A 223 -0.35 -27.56 2.74
CA TYR A 223 -1.74 -27.18 2.94
C TYR A 223 -2.58 -28.40 3.29
N ARG A 224 -3.45 -28.25 4.30
CA ARG A 224 -4.49 -29.22 4.63
C ARG A 224 -5.81 -28.47 4.58
N ALA A 225 -6.72 -28.92 3.71
CA ALA A 225 -8.04 -28.33 3.65
C ALA A 225 -8.72 -28.49 5.02
N PRO A 226 -9.33 -27.43 5.57
CA PRO A 226 -10.10 -27.56 6.79
C PRO A 226 -11.38 -28.36 6.51
N PRO A 227 -11.94 -29.07 7.50
CA PRO A 227 -13.13 -29.92 7.30
C PRO A 227 -14.32 -29.18 6.66
N TRP A 228 -14.51 -27.89 7.00
CA TRP A 228 -15.61 -27.09 6.45
C TRP A 228 -15.48 -26.79 4.96
N ALA A 229 -14.29 -26.94 4.36
CA ALA A 229 -14.08 -26.68 2.93
C ALA A 229 -14.79 -27.70 2.02
N GLU A 230 -15.28 -28.81 2.57
CA GLU A 230 -16.07 -29.83 1.88
C GLU A 230 -17.59 -29.54 1.90
N GLY A 231 -18.02 -28.41 2.48
CA GLY A 231 -19.41 -27.93 2.45
C GLY A 231 -20.15 -27.99 3.79
N ASP A 232 -19.57 -28.59 4.84
CA ASP A 232 -20.14 -28.57 6.19
C ASP A 232 -19.58 -27.39 7.01
N THR A 233 -20.26 -26.25 6.96
CA THR A 233 -19.86 -25.03 7.68
C THR A 233 -20.28 -25.00 9.15
N SER A 234 -20.90 -26.06 9.68
CA SER A 234 -21.31 -26.13 11.09
C SER A 234 -20.15 -25.97 12.07
N MET A 235 -18.94 -26.38 11.66
CA MET A 235 -17.70 -26.23 12.42
C MET A 235 -16.96 -24.92 12.15
N LEU A 236 -17.40 -24.14 11.16
CA LEU A 236 -16.81 -22.84 10.81
C LEU A 236 -17.42 -21.71 11.65
N PHE A 237 -18.72 -21.73 11.90
CA PHE A 237 -19.41 -20.64 12.59
C PHE A 237 -19.58 -20.90 14.10
N PRO A 238 -19.44 -19.86 14.96
CA PRO A 238 -18.89 -18.54 14.65
C PRO A 238 -17.40 -18.63 14.31
N LEU A 239 -16.93 -17.82 13.35
CA LEU A 239 -15.52 -17.81 12.93
C LEU A 239 -14.71 -16.66 13.52
N ILE A 240 -15.35 -15.65 14.11
CA ILE A 240 -14.71 -14.50 14.73
C ILE A 240 -14.86 -14.58 16.25
N ASP A 241 -13.74 -14.52 16.97
CA ASP A 241 -13.73 -14.52 18.42
C ASP A 241 -14.18 -13.16 19.01
N ARG A 242 -14.30 -13.10 20.34
CA ARG A 242 -14.71 -11.88 21.07
C ARG A 242 -13.81 -10.64 20.88
N PHE A 243 -12.63 -10.81 20.30
CA PHE A 243 -11.67 -9.75 20.02
C PHE A 243 -11.65 -9.34 18.54
N GLY A 244 -12.46 -9.97 17.67
CA GLY A 244 -12.46 -9.67 16.24
C GLY A 244 -11.43 -10.46 15.43
N GLN A 245 -10.78 -11.46 16.03
CA GLN A 245 -9.75 -12.29 15.38
C GLN A 245 -10.37 -13.58 14.84
N TYR A 246 -9.71 -14.21 13.87
CA TYR A 246 -10.12 -15.55 13.42
C TYR A 246 -10.01 -16.58 14.56
N LYS A 247 -11.12 -17.26 14.85
CA LYS A 247 -11.27 -18.17 16.00
C LYS A 247 -10.46 -19.46 15.84
N HIS A 248 -10.44 -20.04 14.65
CA HIS A 248 -10.02 -21.44 14.43
C HIS A 248 -8.54 -21.67 14.13
N ARG A 249 -7.70 -20.64 14.28
CA ARG A 249 -6.24 -20.75 14.07
C ARG A 249 -5.48 -19.99 15.15
N ASP A 250 -4.27 -20.43 15.45
CA ASP A 250 -3.35 -19.72 16.33
C ASP A 250 -2.16 -19.16 15.54
N TRP A 251 -1.54 -18.08 16.05
CA TRP A 251 -0.36 -17.45 15.47
C TRP A 251 0.42 -16.66 16.53
N PRO A 252 1.73 -16.41 16.30
CA PRO A 252 2.51 -15.56 17.19
C PRO A 252 1.86 -14.17 17.32
N GLY A 253 1.53 -13.78 18.55
CA GLY A 253 0.91 -12.48 18.83
C GLY A 253 -0.59 -12.52 19.12
N LYS A 254 -1.29 -13.64 18.83
CA LYS A 254 -2.74 -13.75 19.07
C LYS A 254 -3.10 -13.46 20.53
N ILE A 255 -4.22 -12.77 20.73
CA ILE A 255 -4.83 -12.57 22.05
C ILE A 255 -5.80 -13.72 22.31
N HIS A 256 -5.61 -14.45 23.41
CA HIS A 256 -6.49 -15.55 23.81
C HIS A 256 -7.39 -15.14 24.97
N ALA A 257 -6.90 -14.28 25.85
CA ALA A 257 -7.62 -13.82 27.03
C ALA A 257 -7.38 -12.33 27.33
N THR A 258 -8.24 -11.74 28.15
CA THR A 258 -8.14 -10.31 28.51
C THR A 258 -6.81 -10.00 29.21
N GLU A 259 -6.26 -10.96 29.94
CA GLU A 259 -4.99 -10.86 30.65
C GLU A 259 -3.79 -10.75 29.69
N ASP A 260 -3.93 -11.15 28.41
CA ASP A 260 -2.89 -10.96 27.41
C ASP A 260 -2.63 -9.48 27.13
N PHE A 261 -3.63 -8.59 27.25
CA PHE A 261 -3.45 -7.17 26.99
C PHE A 261 -2.41 -6.53 27.92
N ALA A 262 -2.39 -6.92 29.20
CA ALA A 262 -1.37 -6.45 30.15
C ALA A 262 0.04 -6.92 29.72
N ARG A 263 0.17 -8.19 29.32
CA ARG A 263 1.43 -8.72 28.78
C ARG A 263 1.88 -7.98 27.52
N ARG A 264 0.95 -7.61 26.64
CA ARG A 264 1.26 -6.82 25.43
C ARG A 264 1.73 -5.42 25.77
N ILE A 265 1.11 -4.75 26.74
CA ILE A 265 1.57 -3.46 27.24
C ILE A 265 3.00 -3.56 27.76
N ASP A 266 3.27 -4.52 28.65
CA ASP A 266 4.60 -4.66 29.24
C ASP A 266 5.70 -4.95 28.20
N ALA A 267 5.41 -5.82 27.23
CA ALA A 267 6.33 -6.14 26.15
C ALA A 267 6.58 -4.93 25.23
N GLU A 268 5.53 -4.18 24.90
CA GLU A 268 5.61 -2.99 24.07
C GLU A 268 6.35 -1.85 24.76
N GLU A 269 6.11 -1.63 26.06
CA GLU A 269 6.84 -0.62 26.85
C GLU A 269 8.35 -0.93 26.91
N GLN A 270 8.73 -2.20 27.06
CA GLN A 270 10.14 -2.63 27.02
C GLN A 270 10.76 -2.38 25.64
N ASP A 271 10.05 -2.71 24.56
CA ASP A 271 10.52 -2.49 23.19
C ASP A 271 10.67 -0.98 22.86
N LEU A 272 9.70 -0.16 23.25
CA LEU A 272 9.75 1.30 23.07
C LEU A 272 10.89 1.93 23.89
N ALA A 273 11.14 1.45 25.10
CA ALA A 273 12.26 1.91 25.92
C ALA A 273 13.63 1.54 25.33
N ALA A 274 13.74 0.34 24.75
CA ALA A 274 14.95 -0.12 24.07
C ALA A 274 15.21 0.62 22.74
N ASN A 275 14.14 1.12 22.10
CA ASN A 275 14.17 1.75 20.79
C ASN A 275 13.52 3.15 20.81
N PRO A 276 14.14 4.19 21.41
CA PRO A 276 13.54 5.52 21.56
C PRO A 276 13.34 6.30 20.25
N GLY A 277 13.82 5.77 19.12
CA GLY A 277 13.75 6.39 17.80
C GLY A 277 15.06 7.04 17.34
N PRO A 278 15.11 7.55 16.10
CA PRO A 278 16.34 8.09 15.53
C PRO A 278 16.82 9.37 16.23
N LYS A 279 18.10 9.40 16.62
CA LYS A 279 18.75 10.55 17.28
C LYS A 279 19.10 11.69 16.32
N ALA A 280 19.24 11.39 15.03
CA ALA A 280 19.56 12.37 13.98
C ALA A 280 18.33 13.15 13.50
N TRP A 281 17.20 12.99 14.19
CA TRP A 281 15.93 13.64 13.87
C TRP A 281 15.66 14.79 14.83
N ASP A 282 15.21 15.92 14.31
CA ASP A 282 14.77 17.04 15.14
C ASP A 282 13.36 16.78 15.74
N LYS A 283 12.70 17.85 16.21
CA LYS A 283 11.34 17.73 16.77
C LYS A 283 10.28 17.42 15.70
N PHE A 284 10.46 17.88 14.46
CA PHE A 284 9.58 17.59 13.34
C PHE A 284 9.94 16.28 12.65
N GLY A 285 11.07 15.64 13.01
CA GLY A 285 11.54 14.44 12.34
C GLY A 285 12.38 14.73 11.10
N GLY A 286 12.79 15.99 10.89
CA GLY A 286 13.75 16.44 9.89
C GLY A 286 15.19 16.06 10.24
N TRP A 287 16.10 16.16 9.27
CA TRP A 287 17.49 15.73 9.44
C TRP A 287 18.31 16.75 10.25
N ALA A 288 18.29 16.63 11.57
CA ALA A 288 18.92 17.56 12.51
C ALA A 288 20.43 17.78 12.29
N THR A 289 21.14 16.76 11.80
CA THR A 289 22.58 16.84 11.50
C THR A 289 22.87 17.05 10.01
N GLY A 290 21.83 17.28 9.21
CA GLY A 290 21.90 17.51 7.78
C GLY A 290 22.09 18.99 7.42
N PRO A 291 22.03 19.32 6.13
CA PRO A 291 21.92 20.69 5.67
C PRO A 291 20.68 21.39 6.25
N GLN A 292 20.85 22.65 6.63
CA GLN A 292 19.76 23.53 7.04
C GLN A 292 19.60 24.64 6.00
N LEU A 293 18.38 24.77 5.49
CA LEU A 293 17.96 25.77 4.51
C LEU A 293 17.18 26.88 5.22
N GLU A 294 16.56 27.79 4.46
CA GLU A 294 15.73 28.84 5.04
C GLU A 294 14.53 28.26 5.82
N ALA A 295 14.39 28.69 7.07
CA ALA A 295 13.29 28.36 7.96
C ALA A 295 12.13 29.35 7.77
N THR A 296 10.96 28.85 7.35
CA THR A 296 9.78 29.69 7.06
C THR A 296 8.67 29.53 8.10
N GLY A 297 8.84 28.66 9.10
CA GLY A 297 7.80 28.31 10.06
C GLY A 297 6.74 27.34 9.51
N HIS A 298 6.87 26.91 8.25
CA HIS A 298 5.98 25.95 7.60
C HIS A 298 6.77 24.94 6.78
N PHE A 299 6.18 23.77 6.55
CA PHE A 299 6.72 22.84 5.56
C PHE A 299 6.69 23.46 4.17
N ARG A 300 7.76 23.25 3.41
CA ARG A 300 7.87 23.67 2.01
C ARG A 300 8.61 22.63 1.20
N VAL A 301 8.70 22.83 -0.12
CA VAL A 301 9.50 21.97 -1.00
C VAL A 301 10.67 22.74 -1.59
N GLN A 302 11.82 22.08 -1.71
CA GLN A 302 12.98 22.64 -2.39
C GLN A 302 13.85 21.53 -2.98
N LYS A 303 14.41 21.79 -4.16
CA LYS A 303 15.45 20.94 -4.74
C LYS A 303 16.79 21.27 -4.07
N TYR A 304 17.44 20.26 -3.49
CA TYR A 304 18.75 20.36 -2.87
C TYR A 304 19.62 19.22 -3.40
N ASP A 305 20.79 19.58 -3.95
CA ASP A 305 21.75 18.64 -4.53
C ASP A 305 21.10 17.67 -5.55
N GLY A 306 20.38 18.24 -6.52
CA GLY A 306 19.72 17.49 -7.59
C GLY A 306 18.48 16.70 -7.20
N LYS A 307 18.10 16.65 -5.91
CA LYS A 307 16.96 15.88 -5.41
C LYS A 307 15.91 16.78 -4.80
N TRP A 308 14.63 16.46 -5.00
CA TRP A 308 13.55 17.13 -4.30
C TRP A 308 13.49 16.69 -2.84
N TRP A 309 13.21 17.65 -1.97
CA TRP A 309 13.01 17.45 -0.54
C TRP A 309 11.79 18.23 -0.07
N PHE A 310 11.14 17.74 0.98
CA PHE A 310 10.47 18.67 1.89
C PHE A 310 11.53 19.37 2.74
N VAL A 311 11.18 20.55 3.23
CA VAL A 311 11.95 21.28 4.23
C VAL A 311 10.99 21.56 5.37
N ASP A 312 11.38 21.19 6.59
CA ASP A 312 10.55 21.39 7.76
C ASP A 312 10.50 22.88 8.20
N PRO A 313 9.64 23.24 9.17
CA PRO A 313 9.51 24.61 9.64
C PRO A 313 10.79 25.28 10.14
N GLU A 314 11.80 24.50 10.57
CA GLU A 314 13.09 24.97 11.08
C GLU A 314 14.19 24.95 10.00
N GLY A 315 13.84 24.57 8.77
CA GLY A 315 14.75 24.60 7.63
C GLY A 315 15.52 23.30 7.41
N HIS A 316 15.34 22.24 8.20
CA HIS A 316 16.06 20.99 7.94
C HIS A 316 15.40 20.21 6.81
N LEU A 317 16.24 19.45 6.09
CA LEU A 317 15.75 18.54 5.06
C LEU A 317 14.84 17.48 5.68
N PHE A 318 13.67 17.30 5.09
CA PHE A 318 12.65 16.36 5.53
C PHE A 318 12.29 15.41 4.38
N TRP A 319 12.15 14.13 4.71
CA TRP A 319 11.60 13.12 3.82
C TRP A 319 10.43 12.46 4.55
N SER A 320 9.24 12.51 3.95
CA SER A 320 8.01 12.12 4.63
C SER A 320 7.84 10.61 4.63
N HIS A 321 8.24 9.97 5.72
CA HIS A 321 8.03 8.55 5.95
C HIS A 321 6.81 8.35 6.85
N GLY A 322 5.68 7.97 6.24
CA GLY A 322 4.39 8.00 6.92
C GLY A 322 3.55 6.74 6.82
N ILE A 323 2.46 6.75 7.60
CA ILE A 323 1.45 5.68 7.63
C ILE A 323 0.06 6.33 7.58
N ASP A 324 -0.81 5.84 6.71
CA ASP A 324 -2.21 6.27 6.57
C ASP A 324 -3.11 5.63 7.64
N CYS A 325 -4.26 6.25 7.87
CA CYS A 325 -5.31 5.85 8.80
C CYS A 325 -4.80 5.60 10.23
N VAL A 326 -3.84 6.43 10.69
CA VAL A 326 -3.36 6.38 12.08
C VAL A 326 -4.49 6.81 12.99
N GLY A 327 -5.13 5.84 13.64
CA GLY A 327 -6.33 6.05 14.41
C GLY A 327 -6.93 4.75 14.91
N PRO A 328 -8.07 4.80 15.62
CA PRO A 328 -8.62 3.64 16.30
C PRO A 328 -9.64 2.85 15.48
N ASN A 329 -9.79 3.16 14.18
CA ASN A 329 -10.91 2.68 13.33
C ASN A 329 -10.51 1.58 12.32
N GLY A 330 -9.39 0.88 12.53
CA GLY A 330 -8.91 -0.11 11.56
C GLY A 330 -9.87 -1.28 11.34
N ALA A 331 -10.48 -1.78 12.42
CA ALA A 331 -11.34 -2.96 12.39
C ALA A 331 -12.79 -2.61 12.79
N VAL A 332 -13.44 -1.80 11.95
CA VAL A 332 -14.90 -1.58 11.98
C VAL A 332 -15.51 -2.42 10.87
N THR A 333 -16.47 -3.28 11.20
CA THR A 333 -17.10 -4.22 10.25
C THR A 333 -18.61 -4.09 10.29
N PRO A 334 -19.31 -4.11 9.13
CA PRO A 334 -20.74 -4.38 9.09
C PRO A 334 -21.07 -5.72 9.77
N ILE A 335 -22.24 -5.82 10.39
CA ILE A 335 -22.68 -7.05 11.09
C ILE A 335 -24.03 -7.57 10.63
N ASP A 336 -24.87 -6.74 10.03
CA ASP A 336 -26.18 -7.18 9.53
C ASP A 336 -26.01 -8.29 8.48
N ASP A 337 -26.86 -9.31 8.56
CA ASP A 337 -26.82 -10.58 7.81
C ASP A 337 -25.64 -11.50 8.16
N ARG A 338 -24.71 -11.05 9.00
CA ARG A 338 -23.48 -11.76 9.37
C ARG A 338 -23.32 -11.94 10.87
N GLU A 339 -24.38 -11.77 11.65
CA GLU A 339 -24.33 -11.88 13.12
C GLU A 339 -23.79 -13.24 13.56
N HIS A 340 -24.14 -14.30 12.83
CA HIS A 340 -23.67 -15.67 13.05
C HIS A 340 -22.16 -15.85 12.81
N TYR A 341 -21.47 -14.89 12.18
CA TYR A 341 -20.01 -14.93 12.03
C TYR A 341 -19.31 -14.71 13.37
N PHE A 342 -19.95 -14.03 14.31
CA PHE A 342 -19.34 -13.50 15.51
C PHE A 342 -19.74 -14.32 16.74
N GLU A 343 -18.74 -14.78 17.50
CA GLU A 343 -18.97 -15.45 18.77
C GLU A 343 -19.56 -14.52 19.83
N PHE A 344 -19.25 -13.22 19.72
CA PHE A 344 -19.64 -12.23 20.72
C PHE A 344 -19.92 -10.86 20.10
N LEU A 345 -21.17 -10.44 20.21
CA LEU A 345 -21.66 -9.09 19.93
C LEU A 345 -22.43 -8.60 21.17
N PRO A 346 -21.89 -7.67 21.97
CA PRO A 346 -22.45 -7.32 23.27
C PRO A 346 -23.67 -6.40 23.15
N ASP A 347 -24.85 -6.88 23.55
CA ASP A 347 -26.08 -6.07 23.56
C ASP A 347 -26.16 -5.07 24.73
N GLU A 348 -25.43 -5.33 25.82
CA GLU A 348 -25.44 -4.50 27.03
C GLU A 348 -24.02 -4.23 27.56
N GLY A 349 -23.92 -3.29 28.52
CA GLY A 349 -22.68 -2.96 29.21
C GLY A 349 -21.75 -2.02 28.43
N PRO A 350 -20.50 -1.83 28.90
CA PRO A 350 -19.60 -0.81 28.35
C PRO A 350 -19.18 -1.08 26.90
N PHE A 351 -19.30 -2.32 26.42
CA PHE A 351 -18.91 -2.69 25.05
C PHE A 351 -20.02 -2.43 24.02
N ALA A 352 -21.28 -2.28 24.43
CA ALA A 352 -22.37 -1.88 23.53
C ALA A 352 -22.14 -0.48 22.91
N ALA A 353 -21.31 0.36 23.54
CA ALA A 353 -20.93 1.68 23.04
C ALA A 353 -20.10 1.65 21.74
N PHE A 354 -19.63 0.47 21.29
CA PHE A 354 -18.83 0.31 20.07
C PHE A 354 -19.62 -0.15 18.85
N TYR A 355 -20.95 -0.25 18.95
CA TYR A 355 -21.80 -0.28 17.77
C TYR A 355 -21.74 1.06 17.03
N THR A 356 -21.76 0.98 15.70
CA THR A 356 -21.83 2.13 14.81
C THR A 356 -22.81 1.85 13.68
N THR A 357 -23.18 2.88 12.93
CA THR A 357 -24.03 2.76 11.75
C THR A 357 -23.23 3.11 10.51
N GLY A 358 -23.23 2.24 9.52
CA GLY A 358 -22.61 2.48 8.23
C GLY A 358 -23.62 2.93 7.18
N HIS A 359 -23.12 3.65 6.17
CA HIS A 359 -23.88 4.20 5.06
C HIS A 359 -23.01 4.24 3.79
N GLY A 360 -23.66 4.28 2.63
CA GLY A 360 -23.07 4.66 1.36
C GLY A 360 -21.88 3.80 0.95
N ALA A 361 -21.91 2.49 1.21
CA ALA A 361 -20.89 1.60 0.70
C ALA A 361 -20.86 1.74 -0.83
N PRO A 362 -19.71 2.04 -1.45
CA PRO A 362 -19.72 2.41 -2.84
C PRO A 362 -19.89 1.17 -3.73
N HIS A 363 -19.48 -0.02 -3.27
CA HIS A 363 -19.54 -1.31 -3.98
C HIS A 363 -19.63 -2.46 -2.95
N GLY A 364 -19.79 -3.70 -3.44
CA GLY A 364 -19.81 -4.91 -2.62
C GLY A 364 -21.18 -5.17 -1.96
N TYR A 365 -21.21 -6.14 -1.05
CA TYR A 365 -22.46 -6.67 -0.46
C TYR A 365 -23.35 -5.61 0.19
N TYR A 366 -22.77 -4.57 0.78
CA TYR A 366 -23.50 -3.51 1.48
C TYR A 366 -23.83 -2.30 0.60
N GLN A 367 -23.53 -2.28 -0.70
CA GLN A 367 -23.73 -1.11 -1.57
C GLN A 367 -25.16 -0.55 -1.51
N ASN A 368 -26.14 -1.45 -1.52
CA ASN A 368 -27.58 -1.11 -1.53
C ASN A 368 -28.26 -1.33 -0.18
N LYS A 369 -27.49 -1.57 0.88
CA LYS A 369 -27.99 -1.75 2.25
C LYS A 369 -27.68 -0.47 2.99
N ASN A 370 -28.67 0.40 3.19
CA ASN A 370 -28.47 1.70 3.83
C ASN A 370 -29.67 2.07 4.70
N PRO A 371 -29.50 2.33 6.01
CA PRO A 371 -28.30 2.09 6.82
C PRO A 371 -28.04 0.59 7.08
N TYR A 372 -26.87 0.26 7.65
CA TYR A 372 -26.59 -1.05 8.27
C TYR A 372 -25.87 -0.88 9.60
N ARG A 373 -26.02 -1.85 10.51
CA ARG A 373 -25.26 -1.90 11.77
C ARG A 373 -23.83 -2.38 11.50
N ALA A 374 -22.91 -1.86 12.29
CA ALA A 374 -21.51 -2.23 12.29
C ALA A 374 -20.97 -2.23 13.73
N TYR A 375 -19.85 -2.93 13.95
CA TYR A 375 -19.18 -2.99 15.25
C TYR A 375 -17.69 -2.69 15.13
N ALA A 376 -17.17 -1.88 16.07
CA ALA A 376 -15.78 -1.41 16.10
C ALA A 376 -14.91 -2.26 17.06
N PHE A 377 -14.52 -3.46 16.62
CA PHE A 377 -13.66 -4.36 17.42
C PHE A 377 -12.35 -3.71 17.84
N SER A 378 -11.74 -2.93 16.94
CA SER A 378 -10.53 -2.14 17.22
C SER A 378 -10.71 -1.19 18.42
N GLN A 379 -11.75 -0.36 18.44
CA GLN A 379 -12.04 0.51 19.57
C GLN A 379 -12.39 -0.27 20.86
N ALA A 380 -13.15 -1.35 20.73
CA ALA A 380 -13.48 -2.21 21.87
C ALA A 380 -12.22 -2.82 22.50
N ASN A 381 -11.25 -3.25 21.68
CA ASN A 381 -9.97 -3.77 22.16
C ASN A 381 -9.08 -2.69 22.78
N LEU A 382 -9.09 -1.46 22.25
CA LEU A 382 -8.41 -0.34 22.90
C LEU A 382 -9.00 -0.04 24.29
N PHE A 383 -10.32 -0.13 24.44
CA PHE A 383 -10.97 -0.02 25.75
C PHE A 383 -10.59 -1.19 26.68
N ARG A 384 -10.48 -2.42 26.18
CA ARG A 384 -9.96 -3.57 26.96
C ARG A 384 -8.52 -3.34 27.41
N LYS A 385 -7.66 -2.86 26.51
CA LYS A 385 -6.22 -2.67 26.73
C LYS A 385 -5.94 -1.53 27.72
N TYR A 386 -6.61 -0.39 27.57
CA TYR A 386 -6.26 0.84 28.27
C TYR A 386 -7.34 1.37 29.24
N GLY A 387 -8.49 0.70 29.32
CA GLY A 387 -9.60 1.09 30.17
C GLY A 387 -10.33 2.36 29.70
N PRO A 388 -11.11 3.03 30.57
CA PRO A 388 -11.93 4.19 30.22
C PRO A 388 -11.17 5.37 29.60
N GLN A 389 -9.87 5.50 29.86
CA GLN A 389 -9.01 6.56 29.32
C GLN A 389 -8.27 6.14 28.03
N TRP A 390 -8.76 5.13 27.33
CA TRP A 390 -8.07 4.56 26.18
C TRP A 390 -7.74 5.58 25.09
N ARG A 391 -8.59 6.58 24.84
CA ARG A 391 -8.33 7.59 23.79
C ARG A 391 -7.01 8.34 24.04
N THR A 392 -6.83 8.86 25.25
CA THR A 392 -5.62 9.60 25.63
C THR A 392 -4.39 8.70 25.68
N ARG A 393 -4.50 7.50 26.27
CA ARG A 393 -3.38 6.54 26.35
C ARG A 393 -2.96 6.06 24.97
N TYR A 394 -3.92 5.74 24.11
CA TYR A 394 -3.67 5.30 22.74
C TYR A 394 -3.01 6.40 21.92
N ALA A 395 -3.49 7.65 22.01
CA ALA A 395 -2.87 8.77 21.31
C ALA A 395 -1.39 8.98 21.72
N ASP A 396 -1.08 8.88 23.01
CA ASP A 396 0.31 8.94 23.49
C ASP A 396 1.17 7.80 22.93
N VAL A 397 0.69 6.56 23.04
CA VAL A 397 1.40 5.37 22.56
C VAL A 397 1.61 5.45 21.05
N VAL A 398 0.65 5.94 20.26
CA VAL A 398 0.79 6.15 18.82
C VAL A 398 1.97 7.06 18.49
N HIS A 399 2.12 8.22 19.14
CA HIS A 399 3.28 9.08 18.87
C HIS A 399 4.61 8.44 19.28
N ARG A 400 4.62 7.71 20.40
CA ARG A 400 5.81 6.96 20.84
C ARG A 400 6.19 5.87 19.85
N ARG A 401 5.20 5.14 19.32
CA ARG A 401 5.37 4.14 18.27
C ARG A 401 5.97 4.75 17.02
N LEU A 402 5.33 5.78 16.44
CA LEU A 402 5.82 6.40 15.20
C LEU A 402 7.29 6.83 15.33
N ARG A 403 7.63 7.55 16.42
CA ARG A 403 9.02 7.95 16.69
C ARG A 403 9.96 6.75 16.85
N SER A 404 9.57 5.77 17.67
CA SER A 404 10.35 4.54 17.92
C SER A 404 10.59 3.71 16.67
N TRP A 405 9.58 3.65 15.80
CA TRP A 405 9.58 2.85 14.58
C TRP A 405 10.28 3.54 13.41
N GLY A 406 10.80 4.76 13.61
CA GLY A 406 11.43 5.50 12.53
C GLY A 406 10.43 5.97 11.47
N VAL A 407 9.21 6.33 11.89
CA VAL A 407 8.14 6.93 11.08
C VAL A 407 7.94 8.38 11.55
N ASN A 408 8.05 9.36 10.65
CA ASN A 408 8.00 10.78 11.00
C ASN A 408 6.75 11.50 10.50
N THR A 409 5.82 10.82 9.84
CA THR A 409 4.59 11.45 9.34
C THR A 409 3.34 10.65 9.70
N ILE A 410 2.34 11.32 10.27
CA ILE A 410 0.96 10.85 10.30
C ILE A 410 0.36 11.09 8.91
N GLY A 411 0.15 10.00 8.17
CA GLY A 411 -0.35 10.00 6.81
C GLY A 411 -1.84 10.30 6.72
N ASN A 412 -2.39 10.03 5.54
CA ASN A 412 -3.73 10.42 5.19
C ASN A 412 -4.83 9.73 6.00
N TRP A 413 -6.02 10.33 6.10
CA TRP A 413 -7.19 9.80 6.81
C TRP A 413 -6.96 9.41 8.28
N SER A 414 -5.98 10.03 8.92
CA SER A 414 -5.65 9.79 10.32
C SER A 414 -6.57 10.56 11.27
N ASP A 415 -6.61 10.10 12.52
CA ASP A 415 -7.39 10.70 13.60
C ASP A 415 -6.89 12.12 13.91
N ARG A 416 -7.81 13.08 13.86
CA ARG A 416 -7.50 14.51 14.00
C ARG A 416 -7.06 14.88 15.41
N ASP A 417 -7.58 14.20 16.42
CA ASP A 417 -7.25 14.49 17.82
C ASP A 417 -5.87 13.95 18.18
N ILE A 418 -5.46 12.84 17.55
CA ILE A 418 -4.08 12.35 17.62
C ILE A 418 -3.14 13.34 16.91
N ALA A 419 -3.45 13.72 15.67
CA ALA A 419 -2.60 14.63 14.89
C ALA A 419 -2.38 15.99 15.57
N ALA A 420 -3.37 16.50 16.29
CA ALA A 420 -3.33 17.79 16.98
C ALA A 420 -2.49 17.81 18.28
N LEU A 421 -1.79 16.73 18.62
CA LEU A 421 -0.92 16.68 19.81
C LEU A 421 0.47 17.27 19.57
N ASP A 422 0.78 17.78 18.38
CA ASP A 422 2.01 18.53 18.10
C ASP A 422 3.30 17.75 18.42
N ARG A 423 3.32 16.47 18.06
CA ARG A 423 4.46 15.54 18.31
C ARG A 423 4.98 14.84 17.07
N THR A 424 4.19 14.79 16.01
CA THR A 424 4.54 14.16 14.73
C THR A 424 3.85 14.94 13.62
N PRO A 425 4.59 15.40 12.58
CA PRO A 425 3.97 16.06 11.44
C PRO A 425 2.86 15.23 10.81
N TYR A 426 1.89 15.90 10.20
CA TYR A 426 0.74 15.24 9.60
C TYR A 426 0.28 15.90 8.31
N VAL A 427 -0.48 15.14 7.51
CA VAL A 427 -1.21 15.66 6.35
C VAL A 427 -2.71 15.69 6.65
N THR A 428 -3.43 16.58 5.97
CA THR A 428 -4.89 16.67 6.05
C THR A 428 -5.52 16.20 4.74
N THR A 429 -6.70 15.59 4.79
CA THR A 429 -7.54 15.35 3.60
C THR A 429 -8.79 16.21 3.59
N LEU A 430 -9.13 16.66 2.38
CA LEU A 430 -10.40 17.26 2.03
C LEU A 430 -11.00 16.50 0.84
N SER A 431 -12.31 16.62 0.68
CA SER A 431 -13.01 16.09 -0.50
C SER A 431 -13.83 17.19 -1.14
N THR A 432 -13.80 17.26 -2.47
CA THR A 432 -14.67 18.12 -3.24
C THR A 432 -16.10 17.56 -3.24
N LYS A 433 -17.08 18.46 -3.40
CA LYS A 433 -18.48 18.06 -3.53
C LYS A 433 -19.16 18.97 -4.54
N SER A 434 -19.57 18.43 -5.67
CA SER A 434 -20.33 19.16 -6.68
C SER A 434 -21.32 18.23 -7.37
N ARG A 435 -22.14 18.79 -8.26
CA ARG A 435 -22.81 17.99 -9.28
C ARG A 435 -21.74 17.24 -10.09
N ASN A 436 -21.89 15.94 -10.25
CA ASN A 436 -20.98 15.16 -11.07
C ASN A 436 -21.21 15.41 -12.57
N ILE A 437 -20.20 15.15 -13.40
CA ILE A 437 -20.36 15.01 -14.85
C ILE A 437 -21.16 13.73 -15.07
N GLU A 438 -22.42 13.85 -15.51
CA GLU A 438 -23.37 12.73 -15.48
C GLU A 438 -22.97 11.57 -16.38
N GLY A 439 -22.37 11.84 -17.54
CA GLY A 439 -21.86 10.82 -18.46
C GLY A 439 -20.55 10.17 -18.02
N SER A 440 -19.94 10.61 -16.91
CA SER A 440 -18.70 10.01 -16.41
C SER A 440 -18.97 8.75 -15.60
N SER A 441 -17.97 7.89 -15.49
CA SER A 441 -18.00 6.66 -14.71
C SER A 441 -16.66 6.46 -13.99
N GLY A 442 -16.65 5.58 -12.99
CA GLY A 442 -15.47 5.37 -12.16
C GLY A 442 -15.68 4.33 -11.08
N TYR A 443 -14.58 3.78 -10.57
CA TYR A 443 -14.63 2.81 -9.47
C TYR A 443 -15.25 3.45 -8.22
N TRP A 444 -14.65 4.52 -7.71
CA TRP A 444 -15.14 5.27 -6.53
C TRP A 444 -16.33 6.21 -6.81
N GLY A 445 -16.85 6.22 -8.04
CA GLY A 445 -17.97 7.07 -8.45
C GLY A 445 -17.65 7.97 -9.64
N LYS A 446 -18.63 8.82 -9.99
CA LYS A 446 -18.54 9.78 -11.10
C LYS A 446 -17.62 10.96 -10.76
N PHE A 447 -17.12 11.63 -11.79
CA PHE A 447 -16.20 12.75 -11.65
C PHE A 447 -16.94 14.05 -11.26
N PRO A 448 -16.49 14.81 -10.25
CA PRO A 448 -17.11 16.08 -9.86
C PRO A 448 -16.94 17.14 -10.95
N ASP A 449 -18.01 17.80 -11.38
CA ASP A 449 -17.92 18.85 -12.41
C ASP A 449 -17.22 20.10 -11.83
N PRO A 450 -16.02 20.49 -12.33
CA PRO A 450 -15.29 21.63 -11.79
C PRO A 450 -15.82 22.98 -12.27
N PHE A 451 -16.76 23.01 -13.22
CA PHE A 451 -17.43 24.22 -13.69
C PHE A 451 -18.76 24.49 -12.98
N ALA A 452 -19.22 23.55 -12.14
CA ALA A 452 -20.37 23.75 -11.28
C ALA A 452 -20.05 24.78 -10.18
N VAL A 453 -20.99 25.70 -9.90
CA VAL A 453 -20.80 26.75 -8.87
C VAL A 453 -20.56 26.11 -7.49
N GLU A 454 -21.23 25.01 -7.21
CA GLU A 454 -21.12 24.24 -5.98
C GLU A 454 -19.69 23.70 -5.77
N PHE A 455 -18.95 23.42 -6.83
CA PHE A 455 -17.55 22.97 -6.72
C PHE A 455 -16.70 24.05 -6.05
N VAL A 456 -16.78 25.28 -6.55
CA VAL A 456 -16.04 26.44 -6.01
C VAL A 456 -16.48 26.77 -4.59
N GLU A 457 -17.80 26.79 -4.34
CA GLU A 457 -18.35 27.13 -3.03
C GLU A 457 -17.96 26.12 -1.95
N THR A 458 -18.09 24.83 -2.24
CA THR A 458 -17.81 23.78 -1.27
C THR A 458 -16.32 23.71 -0.96
N ILE A 459 -15.44 23.74 -1.96
CA ILE A 459 -14.00 23.65 -1.70
C ILE A 459 -13.49 24.86 -0.90
N ASN A 460 -13.96 26.07 -1.20
CA ASN A 460 -13.65 27.27 -0.41
C ASN A 460 -14.14 27.12 1.04
N ARG A 461 -15.37 26.63 1.23
CA ARG A 461 -15.93 26.43 2.57
C ARG A 461 -15.13 25.38 3.37
N TRP A 462 -14.83 24.24 2.77
CA TRP A 462 -14.13 23.14 3.46
C TRP A 462 -12.71 23.50 3.83
N ILE A 463 -11.96 24.12 2.91
CA ILE A 463 -10.60 24.58 3.20
C ILE A 463 -10.64 25.64 4.31
N ARG A 464 -11.53 26.64 4.23
CA ARG A 464 -11.66 27.66 5.28
C ARG A 464 -11.86 27.05 6.66
N LEU A 465 -12.82 26.14 6.80
CA LEU A 465 -13.14 25.49 8.07
C LEU A 465 -11.96 24.64 8.58
N GLN A 466 -11.29 23.93 7.69
CA GLN A 466 -10.15 23.10 8.09
C GLN A 466 -8.93 23.94 8.48
N ALA A 467 -8.69 25.04 7.77
CA ALA A 467 -7.59 25.96 8.01
C ALA A 467 -7.68 26.69 9.36
N GLU A 468 -8.87 26.80 9.97
CA GLU A 468 -9.05 27.35 11.33
C GLU A 468 -8.17 26.63 12.37
N LYS A 469 -7.94 25.33 12.18
CA LYS A 469 -7.06 24.53 13.04
C LYS A 469 -5.69 24.28 12.41
N THR A 470 -5.66 23.95 11.12
CA THR A 470 -4.44 23.39 10.51
C THR A 470 -3.67 24.40 9.63
N GLY A 471 -4.23 25.58 9.35
CA GLY A 471 -3.65 26.55 8.41
C GLY A 471 -2.39 27.24 8.94
N ARG A 472 -2.28 27.45 10.25
CA ARG A 472 -1.09 28.04 10.91
C ARG A 472 -0.26 27.05 11.70
N ASP A 473 -0.76 25.83 11.86
CA ASP A 473 -0.11 24.79 12.63
C ASP A 473 1.20 24.36 11.93
N PRO A 474 2.38 24.52 12.54
CA PRO A 474 3.65 24.15 11.91
C PRO A 474 3.79 22.64 11.66
N TRP A 475 3.03 21.79 12.35
CA TRP A 475 3.05 20.32 12.19
C TRP A 475 2.26 19.84 10.97
N CYS A 476 1.32 20.65 10.47
CA CYS A 476 0.56 20.32 9.26
C CYS A 476 1.45 20.56 8.02
N ILE A 477 1.79 19.50 7.30
CA ILE A 477 2.57 19.55 6.06
C ILE A 477 1.76 20.19 4.93
N GLY A 478 0.50 19.78 4.78
CA GLY A 478 -0.35 20.23 3.69
C GLY A 478 -1.64 19.43 3.53
N TYR A 479 -2.31 19.62 2.40
CA TYR A 479 -3.63 19.05 2.11
C TYR A 479 -3.59 18.18 0.87
N PHE A 480 -4.00 16.92 1.02
CA PHE A 480 -4.56 16.15 -0.08
C PHE A 480 -6.01 16.58 -0.30
N VAL A 481 -6.41 16.67 -1.57
CA VAL A 481 -7.80 17.00 -1.96
C VAL A 481 -8.29 15.93 -2.91
N ASP A 482 -9.33 15.21 -2.50
CA ASP A 482 -9.83 13.98 -3.12
C ASP A 482 -8.83 12.82 -3.12
N ASN A 483 -9.27 11.69 -3.67
CA ASN A 483 -8.49 10.46 -3.74
C ASN A 483 -8.95 9.60 -4.93
N GLU A 484 -8.00 9.12 -5.75
CA GLU A 484 -8.23 8.12 -6.80
C GLU A 484 -9.41 8.39 -7.74
N MET A 485 -9.60 9.66 -8.10
CA MET A 485 -10.65 10.04 -9.04
C MET A 485 -10.46 9.38 -10.41
N SER A 486 -11.57 9.17 -11.12
CA SER A 486 -11.57 8.48 -12.42
C SER A 486 -11.22 9.42 -13.57
N TRP A 487 -9.94 9.72 -13.70
CA TRP A 487 -9.41 10.60 -14.76
C TRP A 487 -9.50 9.99 -16.16
N GLY A 488 -9.53 8.66 -16.28
CA GLY A 488 -9.71 7.95 -17.55
C GLY A 488 -8.62 8.21 -18.59
N ASP A 489 -8.97 8.06 -19.88
CA ASP A 489 -8.08 8.34 -21.02
C ASP A 489 -8.04 9.85 -21.35
N ASP A 490 -7.21 10.25 -22.32
CA ASP A 490 -6.98 11.66 -22.69
C ASP A 490 -8.21 12.40 -23.24
N THR A 491 -9.33 11.71 -23.47
CA THR A 491 -10.58 12.26 -24.01
C THR A 491 -11.80 11.95 -23.16
N SER A 492 -11.71 11.00 -22.23
CA SER A 492 -12.88 10.36 -21.61
C SER A 492 -13.77 11.34 -20.86
N LEU A 493 -13.20 12.32 -20.14
CA LEU A 493 -14.00 13.33 -19.41
C LEU A 493 -14.68 14.34 -20.36
N ALA A 494 -14.07 14.66 -21.50
CA ALA A 494 -14.69 15.52 -22.50
C ALA A 494 -15.83 14.80 -23.22
N VAL A 495 -15.63 13.52 -23.56
CA VAL A 495 -16.70 12.65 -24.11
C VAL A 495 -17.85 12.50 -23.12
N ALA A 496 -17.55 12.18 -21.86
CA ALA A 496 -18.54 12.10 -20.79
C ALA A 496 -19.33 13.41 -20.62
N THR A 497 -18.67 14.56 -20.79
CA THR A 497 -19.32 15.86 -20.76
C THR A 497 -20.33 16.02 -21.89
N LEU A 498 -20.00 15.63 -23.13
CA LEU A 498 -20.94 15.69 -24.27
C LEU A 498 -22.12 14.73 -24.11
N GLN A 499 -21.87 13.55 -23.53
CA GLN A 499 -22.92 12.57 -23.20
C GLN A 499 -23.80 12.98 -22.00
N SER A 500 -23.44 14.05 -21.29
CA SER A 500 -24.24 14.55 -20.16
C SER A 500 -25.44 15.38 -20.64
N PRO A 501 -26.48 15.57 -19.80
CA PRO A 501 -27.64 16.40 -20.14
C PRO A 501 -27.29 17.85 -20.52
N ALA A 502 -28.17 18.50 -21.29
CA ALA A 502 -27.99 19.87 -21.79
C ALA A 502 -27.73 20.93 -20.70
N ASP A 503 -28.19 20.68 -19.47
CA ASP A 503 -28.03 21.60 -18.36
C ASP A 503 -26.68 21.45 -17.61
N GLN A 504 -25.87 20.44 -17.93
CA GLN A 504 -24.56 20.18 -17.33
C GLN A 504 -23.62 21.40 -17.48
N PRO A 505 -23.05 21.93 -16.37
CA PRO A 505 -22.14 23.08 -16.42
C PRO A 505 -20.95 22.89 -17.36
N ALA A 506 -20.22 21.78 -17.25
CA ALA A 506 -19.10 21.47 -18.15
C ALA A 506 -19.54 21.46 -19.62
N LYS A 507 -20.73 20.93 -19.93
CA LYS A 507 -21.20 20.82 -21.32
C LYS A 507 -21.48 22.19 -21.92
N LYS A 508 -22.09 23.10 -21.15
CA LYS A 508 -22.30 24.49 -21.59
C LYS A 508 -20.98 25.17 -21.92
N VAL A 509 -19.97 25.01 -21.05
CA VAL A 509 -18.62 25.55 -21.30
C VAL A 509 -18.00 24.94 -22.55
N PHE A 510 -18.13 23.63 -22.77
CA PHE A 510 -17.58 22.98 -23.95
C PHE A 510 -18.24 23.49 -25.23
N ILE A 511 -19.57 23.56 -25.26
CA ILE A 511 -20.32 24.08 -26.41
C ILE A 511 -19.94 25.54 -26.70
N ASP A 512 -19.69 26.36 -25.68
CA ASP A 512 -19.25 27.75 -25.87
C ASP A 512 -17.82 27.84 -26.42
N ASP A 513 -16.90 26.97 -26.00
CA ASP A 513 -15.56 26.86 -26.60
C ASP A 513 -15.65 26.47 -28.09
N LEU A 514 -16.54 25.54 -28.44
CA LEU A 514 -16.76 25.10 -29.82
C LEU A 514 -17.40 26.21 -30.68
N LYS A 515 -18.36 26.96 -30.14
CA LYS A 515 -18.91 28.15 -30.81
C LYS A 515 -17.82 29.18 -31.08
N ALA A 516 -16.94 29.43 -30.11
CA ALA A 516 -15.85 30.38 -30.26
C ALA A 516 -14.84 29.93 -31.34
N LYS A 517 -14.53 28.63 -31.42
CA LYS A 517 -13.61 28.07 -32.42
C LYS A 517 -14.19 28.05 -33.83
N TYR A 518 -15.42 27.54 -33.99
CA TYR A 518 -16.00 27.26 -35.32
C TYR A 518 -16.89 28.40 -35.85
N GLY A 519 -17.52 29.18 -34.97
CA GLY A 519 -18.45 30.26 -35.33
C GLY A 519 -19.83 29.78 -35.80
N SER A 520 -19.91 28.77 -36.67
CA SER A 520 -21.16 28.16 -37.15
C SER A 520 -21.20 26.65 -36.93
N ILE A 521 -22.42 26.10 -36.76
CA ILE A 521 -22.61 24.66 -36.56
C ILE A 521 -22.18 23.85 -37.80
N ASP A 522 -22.35 24.41 -39.01
CA ASP A 522 -21.96 23.74 -40.25
C ASP A 522 -20.46 23.45 -40.33
N LYS A 523 -19.62 24.38 -39.84
CA LYS A 523 -18.16 24.18 -39.79
C LYS A 523 -17.76 23.12 -38.78
N LEU A 524 -18.49 23.01 -37.66
CA LEU A 524 -18.29 21.92 -36.72
C LEU A 524 -18.72 20.59 -37.33
N ASN A 525 -19.89 20.55 -37.98
CA ASN A 525 -20.41 19.38 -38.66
C ASN A 525 -19.43 18.86 -39.72
N GLU A 526 -18.83 19.75 -40.51
CA GLU A 526 -17.78 19.40 -41.47
C GLU A 526 -16.55 18.81 -40.76
N ALA A 527 -16.07 19.45 -39.70
CA ALA A 527 -14.87 18.99 -38.98
C ALA A 527 -15.08 17.65 -38.24
N TRP A 528 -16.23 17.47 -37.60
CA TRP A 528 -16.54 16.32 -36.76
C TRP A 528 -17.25 15.20 -37.52
N GLY A 529 -17.69 15.45 -38.76
CA GLY A 529 -18.51 14.51 -39.53
C GLY A 529 -19.87 14.27 -38.89
N THR A 530 -20.50 15.32 -38.37
CA THR A 530 -21.82 15.29 -37.72
C THR A 530 -22.86 16.05 -38.54
N GLU A 531 -24.13 15.97 -38.15
CA GLU A 531 -25.26 16.61 -38.87
C GLU A 531 -26.19 17.38 -37.93
N TYR A 532 -25.65 18.06 -36.91
CA TYR A 532 -26.46 18.82 -35.97
C TYR A 532 -27.14 20.00 -36.66
N ALA A 533 -28.47 20.11 -36.54
CA ALA A 533 -29.24 21.21 -37.15
C ALA A 533 -28.96 22.59 -36.53
N SER A 534 -28.43 22.64 -35.29
CA SER A 534 -28.07 23.87 -34.59
C SER A 534 -27.17 23.58 -33.39
N TRP A 535 -26.55 24.62 -32.82
CA TRP A 535 -25.86 24.53 -31.52
C TRP A 535 -26.77 24.02 -30.39
N LYS A 536 -28.07 24.33 -30.44
CA LYS A 536 -29.06 23.83 -29.48
C LYS A 536 -29.24 22.31 -29.63
N ALA A 537 -29.35 21.82 -30.87
CA ALA A 537 -29.45 20.39 -31.14
C ALA A 537 -28.20 19.62 -30.65
N MET A 538 -27.00 20.20 -30.83
CA MET A 538 -25.77 19.63 -30.28
C MET A 538 -25.77 19.63 -28.74
N LEU A 539 -26.21 20.72 -28.11
CA LEU A 539 -26.31 20.81 -26.64
C LEU A 539 -27.28 19.76 -26.07
N GLU A 540 -28.38 19.48 -26.78
CA GLU A 540 -29.41 18.51 -26.38
C GLU A 540 -29.02 17.05 -26.66
N SER A 541 -28.20 16.78 -27.69
CA SER A 541 -27.71 15.42 -27.99
C SER A 541 -26.85 14.87 -26.86
N THR A 542 -26.99 13.57 -26.57
CA THR A 542 -26.15 12.84 -25.59
C THR A 542 -25.34 11.73 -26.26
N ASP A 543 -25.26 11.77 -27.58
CA ASP A 543 -24.53 10.78 -28.36
C ASP A 543 -23.02 10.94 -28.16
N ALA A 544 -22.29 9.83 -28.22
CA ALA A 544 -20.84 9.89 -28.24
C ALA A 544 -20.38 10.51 -29.57
N PRO A 545 -19.42 11.45 -29.56
CA PRO A 545 -18.82 11.95 -30.79
C PRO A 545 -17.90 10.89 -31.41
N ASP A 546 -17.60 11.06 -32.70
CA ASP A 546 -16.47 10.38 -33.33
C ASP A 546 -15.17 10.89 -32.69
N LYS A 547 -14.52 10.03 -31.89
CA LYS A 547 -13.32 10.42 -31.12
C LYS A 547 -12.14 10.78 -31.99
N GLU A 548 -12.03 10.22 -33.20
CA GLU A 548 -10.90 10.49 -34.08
C GLU A 548 -11.05 11.86 -34.72
N LYS A 549 -12.24 12.17 -35.25
CA LYS A 549 -12.52 13.47 -35.88
C LYS A 549 -12.55 14.62 -34.87
N ALA A 550 -13.04 14.36 -33.65
CA ALA A 550 -13.13 15.37 -32.58
C ALA A 550 -11.90 15.39 -31.66
N ALA A 551 -10.83 14.62 -31.94
CA ALA A 551 -9.73 14.36 -31.00
C ALA A 551 -9.07 15.63 -30.44
N GLU A 552 -8.82 16.63 -31.29
CA GLU A 552 -8.18 17.89 -30.89
C GLU A 552 -9.03 18.66 -29.87
N ASP A 553 -10.33 18.82 -30.16
CA ASP A 553 -11.26 19.55 -29.30
C ASP A 553 -11.55 18.81 -28.01
N LEU A 554 -11.71 17.48 -28.08
CA LEU A 554 -11.86 16.63 -26.90
C LEU A 554 -10.64 16.74 -25.99
N GLY A 555 -9.43 16.68 -26.56
CA GLY A 555 -8.19 16.83 -25.79
C GLY A 555 -8.02 18.24 -25.20
N ALA A 556 -8.39 19.28 -25.93
CA ALA A 556 -8.36 20.66 -25.45
C ALA A 556 -9.33 20.87 -24.28
N PHE A 557 -10.57 20.39 -24.42
CA PHE A 557 -11.56 20.52 -23.35
C PHE A 557 -11.26 19.62 -22.15
N TYR A 558 -10.71 18.41 -22.36
CA TYR A 558 -10.18 17.59 -21.27
C TYR A 558 -9.14 18.36 -20.45
N THR A 559 -8.19 18.99 -21.15
CA THR A 559 -7.14 19.80 -20.49
C THR A 559 -7.78 20.94 -19.69
N LYS A 560 -8.82 21.59 -20.23
CA LYS A 560 -9.57 22.64 -19.53
C LYS A 560 -10.30 22.12 -18.29
N ILE A 561 -10.90 20.93 -18.32
CA ILE A 561 -11.50 20.26 -17.14
C ILE A 561 -10.42 20.08 -16.06
N ALA A 562 -9.31 19.43 -16.41
CA ALA A 562 -8.25 19.11 -15.47
C ALA A 562 -7.63 20.38 -14.86
N GLU A 563 -7.29 21.37 -15.70
CA GLU A 563 -6.77 22.64 -15.20
C GLU A 563 -7.77 23.40 -14.32
N THR A 564 -9.06 23.38 -14.66
CA THR A 564 -10.09 24.06 -13.85
C THR A 564 -10.23 23.42 -12.48
N TYR A 565 -10.21 22.09 -12.40
CA TYR A 565 -10.20 21.37 -11.12
C TYR A 565 -9.00 21.80 -10.25
N PHE A 566 -7.78 21.61 -10.75
CA PHE A 566 -6.56 21.85 -9.96
C PHE A 566 -6.36 23.32 -9.62
N ARG A 567 -6.63 24.24 -10.56
CA ARG A 567 -6.54 25.68 -10.32
C ARG A 567 -7.49 26.13 -9.22
N THR A 568 -8.76 25.70 -9.27
CA THR A 568 -9.77 26.13 -8.30
C THR A 568 -9.41 25.68 -6.88
N VAL A 569 -8.89 24.45 -6.75
CA VAL A 569 -8.41 23.94 -5.45
C VAL A 569 -7.20 24.74 -4.97
N ALA A 570 -6.21 24.99 -5.83
CA ALA A 570 -5.01 25.74 -5.50
C ALA A 570 -5.33 27.20 -5.09
N GLU A 571 -6.20 27.88 -5.81
CA GLU A 571 -6.67 29.23 -5.47
C GLU A 571 -7.37 29.28 -4.11
N ALA A 572 -8.21 28.28 -3.81
CA ALA A 572 -8.87 28.18 -2.51
C ALA A 572 -7.89 27.89 -1.37
N LEU A 573 -6.88 27.04 -1.59
CA LEU A 573 -5.82 26.77 -0.60
C LEU A 573 -4.97 28.02 -0.34
N HIS A 574 -4.49 28.70 -1.38
CA HIS A 574 -3.73 29.94 -1.23
C HIS A 574 -4.50 31.02 -0.48
N LYS A 575 -5.81 31.11 -0.71
CA LYS A 575 -6.67 32.09 -0.04
C LYS A 575 -6.87 31.81 1.45
N HIS A 576 -7.13 30.56 1.82
CA HIS A 576 -7.61 30.22 3.16
C HIS A 576 -6.55 29.55 4.06
N ALA A 577 -5.53 28.93 3.47
CA ALA A 577 -4.42 28.27 4.17
C ALA A 577 -3.05 28.66 3.57
N PRO A 578 -2.72 29.98 3.52
CA PRO A 578 -1.45 30.43 2.95
C PRO A 578 -0.27 29.79 3.68
N GLY A 579 0.73 29.33 2.92
CA GLY A 579 1.92 28.65 3.45
C GLY A 579 1.76 27.14 3.64
N LYS A 580 0.59 26.56 3.36
CA LYS A 580 0.37 25.10 3.35
C LYS A 580 0.46 24.53 1.95
N LEU A 581 1.04 23.34 1.85
CA LEU A 581 1.27 22.69 0.57
C LEU A 581 -0.02 22.07 0.01
N TYR A 582 -0.26 22.28 -1.28
CA TYR A 582 -1.23 21.49 -2.04
C TYR A 582 -0.56 20.20 -2.51
N LEU A 583 -0.98 19.08 -1.92
CA LEU A 583 -0.37 17.76 -2.12
C LEU A 583 -1.04 16.94 -3.23
N GLY A 584 -1.97 17.53 -4.00
CA GLY A 584 -2.67 16.85 -5.09
C GLY A 584 -3.84 15.95 -4.66
N CYS A 585 -4.21 15.01 -5.54
CA CYS A 585 -5.44 14.20 -5.45
C CYS A 585 -5.25 12.67 -5.53
N ARG A 586 -4.04 12.20 -5.21
CA ARG A 586 -3.66 10.78 -5.04
C ARG A 586 -4.07 9.90 -6.22
N PHE A 587 -3.39 10.08 -7.35
CA PHE A 587 -3.68 9.34 -8.57
C PHE A 587 -3.41 7.83 -8.42
N ALA A 588 -4.44 6.99 -8.55
CA ALA A 588 -4.27 5.56 -8.83
C ALA A 588 -4.02 5.31 -10.34
N ARG A 589 -4.84 5.93 -11.18
CA ARG A 589 -4.74 5.95 -12.65
C ARG A 589 -4.87 7.38 -13.14
N VAL A 590 -4.02 7.77 -14.09
CA VAL A 590 -4.00 9.13 -14.64
C VAL A 590 -3.40 9.09 -16.04
N ASN A 591 -3.84 10.02 -16.88
CA ASN A 591 -3.24 10.31 -18.18
C ASN A 591 -2.33 11.55 -18.13
N ASP A 592 -1.60 11.78 -19.21
CA ASP A 592 -0.63 12.87 -19.28
C ASP A 592 -1.24 14.25 -19.08
N ARG A 593 -2.47 14.50 -19.58
CA ARG A 593 -3.13 15.80 -19.47
C ARG A 593 -3.45 16.13 -18.01
N ALA A 594 -4.04 15.20 -17.28
CA ALA A 594 -4.33 15.36 -15.87
C ALA A 594 -3.06 15.48 -15.01
N ALA A 595 -2.02 14.69 -15.31
CA ALA A 595 -0.74 14.78 -14.61
C ALA A 595 -0.03 16.13 -14.85
N LYS A 596 -0.05 16.64 -16.09
CA LYS A 596 0.47 17.98 -16.45
C LYS A 596 -0.30 19.09 -15.73
N ALA A 597 -1.63 18.99 -15.68
CA ALA A 597 -2.46 19.95 -14.95
C ALA A 597 -2.15 19.93 -13.43
N ALA A 598 -2.02 18.75 -12.82
CA ALA A 598 -1.61 18.64 -11.42
C ALA A 598 -0.24 19.29 -11.18
N ALA A 599 0.76 19.01 -12.01
CA ALA A 599 2.10 19.58 -11.88
C ALA A 599 2.12 21.11 -11.99
N LYS A 600 1.19 21.72 -12.74
CA LYS A 600 1.06 23.17 -12.89
C LYS A 600 0.60 23.87 -11.61
N TYR A 601 -0.30 23.26 -10.85
CA TYR A 601 -0.99 23.92 -9.73
C TYR A 601 -0.67 23.33 -8.35
N CYS A 602 -0.29 22.06 -8.26
CA CYS A 602 0.12 21.44 -7.01
C CYS A 602 1.56 21.81 -6.65
N ASP A 603 1.83 21.93 -5.35
CA ASP A 603 3.20 22.01 -4.84
C ASP A 603 3.88 20.65 -4.96
N VAL A 604 3.13 19.56 -4.68
CA VAL A 604 3.57 18.17 -4.78
C VAL A 604 2.53 17.35 -5.54
N VAL A 605 2.97 16.53 -6.49
CA VAL A 605 2.07 15.61 -7.21
C VAL A 605 2.02 14.27 -6.48
N SER A 606 0.83 13.76 -6.20
CA SER A 606 0.65 12.54 -5.41
C SER A 606 0.13 11.37 -6.21
N TYR A 607 0.67 10.18 -5.94
CA TYR A 607 0.23 8.92 -6.56
C TYR A 607 0.00 7.82 -5.52
N ASN A 608 -1.05 7.03 -5.71
CA ASN A 608 -1.20 5.74 -5.04
C ASN A 608 -0.58 4.67 -5.94
N ARG A 609 0.43 3.98 -5.43
CA ARG A 609 1.27 3.07 -6.23
C ARG A 609 1.47 1.75 -5.50
N TYR A 610 0.44 0.91 -5.59
CA TYR A 610 0.51 -0.51 -5.23
C TYR A 610 1.34 -1.27 -6.26
N GLN A 611 2.66 -1.13 -6.19
CA GLN A 611 3.68 -1.83 -6.98
C GLN A 611 4.74 -2.42 -6.04
N VAL A 612 5.71 -3.17 -6.57
CA VAL A 612 6.81 -3.75 -5.76
C VAL A 612 7.96 -2.76 -5.54
N ASP A 613 8.03 -1.71 -6.35
CA ASP A 613 8.94 -0.56 -6.21
C ASP A 613 8.40 0.63 -7.03
N VAL A 614 9.07 1.78 -6.91
CA VAL A 614 8.75 3.03 -7.63
C VAL A 614 10.00 3.68 -8.23
N ALA A 615 11.05 2.90 -8.53
CA ALA A 615 12.31 3.44 -9.03
C ALA A 615 12.12 4.25 -10.34
N GLU A 616 11.29 3.74 -11.25
CA GLU A 616 11.00 4.35 -12.56
C GLU A 616 9.85 5.37 -12.55
N LEU A 617 9.24 5.66 -11.39
CA LEU A 617 8.14 6.62 -11.36
C LEU A 617 8.65 8.02 -11.74
N ALA A 618 8.08 8.57 -12.81
CA ALA A 618 8.35 9.92 -13.28
C ALA A 618 7.04 10.62 -13.66
N LEU A 619 7.08 11.96 -13.64
CA LEU A 619 6.04 12.79 -14.25
C LEU A 619 6.22 12.81 -15.78
N PRO A 620 5.20 13.25 -16.54
CA PRO A 620 5.34 13.40 -17.99
C PRO A 620 6.58 14.22 -18.38
N GLU A 621 7.13 13.95 -19.56
CA GLU A 621 8.37 14.53 -20.05
C GLU A 621 8.40 16.07 -19.88
N GLY A 622 9.55 16.58 -19.41
CA GLY A 622 9.76 18.01 -19.19
C GLY A 622 9.25 18.56 -17.86
N ILE A 623 8.60 17.76 -17.01
CA ILE A 623 8.12 18.19 -15.69
C ILE A 623 9.09 17.78 -14.59
N ASP A 624 9.65 18.79 -13.91
CA ASP A 624 10.48 18.63 -12.71
C ASP A 624 9.72 19.14 -11.48
N LYS A 625 8.95 18.26 -10.84
CA LYS A 625 8.14 18.55 -9.64
C LYS A 625 8.30 17.43 -8.60
N PRO A 626 8.20 17.75 -7.29
CA PRO A 626 8.26 16.73 -6.26
C PRO A 626 7.03 15.81 -6.32
N ILE A 627 7.26 14.54 -6.02
CA ILE A 627 6.25 13.47 -6.00
C ILE A 627 6.12 12.93 -4.58
N ILE A 628 4.90 12.64 -4.12
CA ILE A 628 4.68 11.84 -2.91
C ILE A 628 3.89 10.58 -3.24
N ILE A 629 4.32 9.44 -2.70
CA ILE A 629 3.50 8.22 -2.75
C ILE A 629 2.49 8.31 -1.61
N GLY A 630 1.21 8.43 -1.98
CA GLY A 630 0.10 8.51 -1.04
C GLY A 630 -0.27 7.16 -0.44
N GLU A 631 -0.12 6.07 -1.18
CA GLU A 631 -0.43 4.71 -0.70
C GLU A 631 0.46 3.66 -1.35
N PHE A 632 0.88 2.69 -0.54
CA PHE A 632 1.36 1.38 -0.94
C PHE A 632 1.22 0.41 0.25
N HIS A 633 1.16 -0.90 -0.04
CA HIS A 633 1.22 -1.94 1.00
C HIS A 633 1.63 -3.30 0.44
N PHE A 634 1.86 -4.21 1.38
CA PHE A 634 2.04 -5.64 1.18
C PHE A 634 1.35 -6.37 2.33
N GLY A 635 0.76 -7.54 2.06
CA GLY A 635 0.14 -8.36 3.09
C GLY A 635 0.45 -9.84 2.97
N ALA A 636 0.27 -10.57 4.06
CA ALA A 636 0.45 -12.00 4.17
C ALA A 636 -0.61 -12.65 5.09
N LEU A 637 -0.82 -13.96 4.98
CA LEU A 637 -1.90 -14.67 5.69
C LEU A 637 -1.45 -15.44 6.93
N ASP A 638 -0.21 -15.28 7.37
CA ASP A 638 0.37 -15.96 8.54
C ASP A 638 0.04 -15.30 9.88
N ARG A 639 -0.90 -14.33 9.89
CA ARG A 639 -1.38 -13.60 11.09
C ARG A 639 -2.92 -13.53 11.18
N GLY A 640 -3.60 -14.64 10.89
CA GLY A 640 -5.04 -14.78 11.18
C GLY A 640 -6.01 -14.14 10.17
N MET A 641 -5.56 -13.20 9.34
CA MET A 641 -6.37 -12.51 8.33
C MET A 641 -6.63 -13.37 7.08
N PHE A 642 -7.59 -12.95 6.26
CA PHE A 642 -8.10 -13.72 5.12
C PHE A 642 -7.69 -13.19 3.74
N CYS A 643 -7.28 -11.92 3.65
CA CYS A 643 -6.84 -11.33 2.40
C CYS A 643 -5.50 -10.61 2.57
N MET A 644 -4.61 -10.73 1.57
CA MET A 644 -3.28 -10.10 1.59
C MET A 644 -3.28 -8.66 1.09
N GLY A 645 -4.44 -8.09 0.76
CA GLY A 645 -4.53 -6.80 0.08
C GLY A 645 -3.99 -6.86 -1.34
N LEU A 646 -3.69 -5.71 -1.92
CA LEU A 646 -3.39 -5.55 -3.34
C LEU A 646 -2.04 -6.14 -3.79
N ARG A 647 -1.09 -6.35 -2.86
CA ARG A 647 0.20 -7.01 -3.16
C ARG A 647 0.48 -8.10 -2.14
N MET A 648 0.58 -9.33 -2.64
CA MET A 648 0.76 -10.53 -1.82
C MET A 648 2.23 -10.78 -1.48
N THR A 649 2.46 -11.27 -0.26
CA THR A 649 3.74 -11.77 0.24
C THR A 649 3.51 -13.09 0.96
N ALA A 650 4.56 -13.89 1.11
CA ALA A 650 4.43 -15.26 1.61
C ALA A 650 4.16 -15.33 3.11
N ASN A 651 4.73 -14.41 3.88
CA ASN A 651 4.67 -14.32 5.34
C ASN A 651 5.12 -12.91 5.81
N GLN A 652 5.15 -12.65 7.13
CA GLN A 652 5.55 -11.34 7.65
C GLN A 652 7.01 -10.94 7.36
N ASP A 653 7.95 -11.88 7.26
CA ASP A 653 9.35 -11.56 6.92
C ASP A 653 9.47 -11.03 5.49
N ASP A 654 8.78 -11.69 4.57
CA ASP A 654 8.73 -11.31 3.16
C ASP A 654 7.94 -10.00 2.96
N ARG A 655 6.91 -9.76 3.78
CA ARG A 655 6.21 -8.47 3.87
C ARG A 655 7.14 -7.34 4.30
N ALA A 656 7.96 -7.58 5.32
CA ALA A 656 8.95 -6.62 5.81
C ALA A 656 10.02 -6.34 4.75
N GLU A 657 10.46 -7.37 4.02
CA GLU A 657 11.44 -7.22 2.95
C GLU A 657 10.89 -6.44 1.75
N ALA A 658 9.64 -6.72 1.34
CA ALA A 658 8.96 -5.97 0.29
C ALA A 658 8.84 -4.48 0.66
N TYR A 659 8.53 -4.18 1.93
CA TYR A 659 8.51 -2.81 2.45
C TYR A 659 9.88 -2.12 2.33
N ARG A 660 10.98 -2.79 2.74
CA ARG A 660 12.34 -2.22 2.61
C ARG A 660 12.66 -1.88 1.17
N ARG A 661 12.40 -2.80 0.24
CA ARG A 661 12.69 -2.63 -1.19
C ARG A 661 11.91 -1.46 -1.78
N TYR A 662 10.62 -1.39 -1.47
CA TYR A 662 9.77 -0.31 -1.94
C TYR A 662 10.27 1.05 -1.44
N VAL A 663 10.47 1.21 -0.13
CA VAL A 663 10.86 2.51 0.43
C VAL A 663 12.27 2.92 -0.03
N ARG A 664 13.21 1.97 -0.15
CA ARG A 664 14.54 2.24 -0.71
C ARG A 664 14.47 2.72 -2.15
N SER A 665 13.63 2.11 -2.99
CA SER A 665 13.44 2.57 -4.37
C SER A 665 12.91 4.01 -4.43
N ALA A 666 12.05 4.40 -3.49
CA ALA A 666 11.53 5.76 -3.38
C ALA A 666 12.60 6.75 -2.89
N LEU A 667 13.42 6.36 -1.92
CA LEU A 667 14.53 7.17 -1.42
C LEU A 667 15.58 7.45 -2.50
N ASP A 668 15.79 6.49 -3.40
CA ASP A 668 16.75 6.61 -4.50
C ASP A 668 16.21 7.47 -5.66
N ASN A 669 14.89 7.52 -5.88
CA ASN A 669 14.26 8.30 -6.95
C ASN A 669 14.28 9.81 -6.66
N PRO A 670 14.96 10.66 -7.46
CA PRO A 670 15.21 12.07 -7.13
C PRO A 670 13.95 12.95 -7.04
N ALA A 671 12.82 12.54 -7.60
CA ALA A 671 11.57 13.30 -7.52
C ALA A 671 10.76 13.00 -6.25
N ILE A 672 10.93 11.82 -5.64
CA ILE A 672 10.06 11.38 -4.54
C ILE A 672 10.50 11.96 -3.20
N VAL A 673 9.61 12.71 -2.55
CA VAL A 673 9.80 13.39 -1.26
C VAL A 673 9.20 12.64 -0.06
N GLY A 674 8.51 11.52 -0.30
CA GLY A 674 7.94 10.70 0.76
C GLY A 674 7.12 9.52 0.28
N THR A 675 6.85 8.60 1.19
CA THR A 675 5.91 7.50 1.01
C THR A 675 5.03 7.33 2.24
N HIS A 676 3.74 7.09 2.03
CA HIS A 676 2.79 6.74 3.08
C HIS A 676 2.28 5.30 2.89
N TRP A 677 2.48 4.47 3.91
CA TRP A 677 1.99 3.09 3.95
C TRP A 677 0.48 3.06 4.23
N PHE A 678 -0.29 2.31 3.44
CA PHE A 678 -1.70 2.08 3.72
C PHE A 678 -1.88 0.70 4.38
N GLN A 679 -2.13 0.56 5.67
CA GLN A 679 -2.48 1.58 6.67
C GLN A 679 -2.00 1.14 8.07
N TYR A 680 -2.31 1.94 9.11
CA TYR A 680 -1.82 1.73 10.47
C TYR A 680 -2.26 0.41 11.12
N MET A 681 -3.54 0.08 11.05
CA MET A 681 -4.11 -1.13 11.65
C MET A 681 -4.66 -2.06 10.57
N ASN A 682 -4.62 -3.37 10.79
CA ASN A 682 -5.29 -4.33 9.93
C ASN A 682 -6.75 -3.92 9.74
N GLN A 683 -7.28 -4.17 8.55
CA GLN A 683 -8.71 -4.04 8.35
C GLN A 683 -9.46 -5.08 9.21
N ALA A 684 -10.78 -4.94 9.35
CA ALA A 684 -11.55 -5.97 10.04
C ALA A 684 -11.41 -7.31 9.32
N THR A 685 -11.21 -8.41 10.07
CA THR A 685 -11.14 -9.78 9.53
C THR A 685 -12.35 -10.09 8.64
N THR A 686 -13.52 -9.58 9.03
CA THR A 686 -14.79 -9.72 8.29
C THR A 686 -15.10 -8.59 7.31
N GLY A 687 -14.12 -7.78 6.93
CA GLY A 687 -14.32 -6.76 5.90
C GLY A 687 -14.89 -5.45 6.41
N ARG A 688 -14.41 -4.37 5.81
CA ARG A 688 -15.01 -3.05 5.86
C ARG A 688 -16.33 -3.02 5.07
N PHE A 689 -16.95 -1.85 5.01
CA PHE A 689 -18.19 -1.61 4.27
C PHE A 689 -18.16 -2.01 2.78
N ASP A 690 -16.98 -1.98 2.16
CA ASP A 690 -16.70 -2.35 0.76
C ASP A 690 -16.12 -3.77 0.61
N GLY A 691 -16.13 -4.54 1.71
CA GLY A 691 -15.64 -5.92 1.80
C GLY A 691 -14.12 -6.05 2.00
N GLU A 692 -13.35 -4.97 2.02
CA GLU A 692 -11.90 -5.08 2.20
C GLU A 692 -11.53 -5.61 3.60
N ASN A 693 -10.81 -6.73 3.66
CA ASN A 693 -10.38 -7.40 4.90
C ASN A 693 -8.90 -7.78 4.90
N TYR A 694 -8.05 -6.80 4.61
CA TYR A 694 -6.63 -7.00 4.35
C TYR A 694 -5.73 -7.06 5.59
N GLN A 695 -4.72 -7.93 5.53
CA GLN A 695 -3.57 -7.97 6.44
C GLN A 695 -2.50 -6.95 6.03
N ILE A 696 -2.76 -5.68 6.28
CA ILE A 696 -1.89 -4.57 5.85
C ILE A 696 -1.51 -3.63 6.99
N GLY A 697 -1.88 -3.93 8.23
CA GLY A 697 -1.61 -3.11 9.40
C GLY A 697 -0.18 -3.23 9.92
N PHE A 698 0.37 -2.14 10.44
CA PHE A 698 1.50 -2.21 11.39
C PHE A 698 1.06 -2.85 12.70
N VAL A 699 -0.18 -2.64 13.13
CA VAL A 699 -0.80 -3.31 14.28
C VAL A 699 -2.00 -4.16 13.85
N ASP A 700 -2.30 -5.19 14.63
CA ASP A 700 -3.51 -6.00 14.47
C ASP A 700 -4.77 -5.38 15.11
N VAL A 701 -5.91 -6.08 15.00
CA VAL A 701 -7.20 -5.66 15.59
C VAL A 701 -7.16 -5.49 17.12
N CYS A 702 -6.19 -6.13 17.77
CA CYS A 702 -5.99 -6.09 19.22
C CYS A 702 -4.94 -5.05 19.64
N ASP A 703 -4.55 -4.14 18.73
CA ASP A 703 -3.51 -3.15 18.99
C ASP A 703 -2.14 -3.78 19.36
N THR A 704 -1.82 -4.92 18.76
CA THR A 704 -0.51 -5.57 18.90
C THR A 704 0.34 -5.28 17.64
N PRO A 705 1.55 -4.70 17.78
CA PRO A 705 2.44 -4.47 16.65
C PRO A 705 2.95 -5.75 15.99
N ASN A 706 3.11 -5.71 14.67
CA ASN A 706 3.80 -6.75 13.90
C ASN A 706 5.32 -6.46 13.92
N PRO A 707 6.14 -7.26 14.61
CA PRO A 707 7.54 -6.91 14.87
C PRO A 707 8.39 -6.84 13.60
N GLU A 708 8.09 -7.63 12.58
CA GLU A 708 8.88 -7.72 11.35
C GLU A 708 8.84 -6.40 10.56
N ILE A 709 7.63 -5.84 10.35
CA ILE A 709 7.46 -4.56 9.64
C ILE A 709 7.90 -3.38 10.51
N VAL A 710 7.71 -3.44 11.82
CA VAL A 710 8.25 -2.43 12.76
C VAL A 710 9.77 -2.37 12.68
N GLN A 711 10.44 -3.53 12.67
CA GLN A 711 11.89 -3.60 12.54
C GLN A 711 12.37 -3.07 11.18
N ALA A 712 11.68 -3.42 10.09
CA ALA A 712 11.99 -2.85 8.78
C ALA A 712 11.82 -1.32 8.73
N ALA A 713 10.78 -0.77 9.36
CA ALA A 713 10.58 0.67 9.47
C ALA A 713 11.69 1.35 10.27
N ARG A 714 12.16 0.74 11.36
CA ARG A 714 13.29 1.26 12.16
C ARG A 714 14.56 1.37 11.35
N GLU A 715 14.87 0.33 10.58
CA GLU A 715 16.03 0.30 9.69
C GLU A 715 15.96 1.41 8.64
N ILE A 716 14.81 1.57 8.00
CA ILE A 716 14.55 2.66 7.05
C ILE A 716 14.74 4.02 7.74
N GLY A 717 14.08 4.27 8.87
CA GLY A 717 14.18 5.55 9.57
C GLY A 717 15.60 5.90 10.01
N ALA A 718 16.43 4.91 10.32
CA ALA A 718 17.83 5.09 10.70
C ALA A 718 18.74 5.45 9.50
N GLU A 719 18.42 4.97 8.29
CA GLU A 719 19.24 5.18 7.08
C GLU A 719 18.69 6.23 6.10
N MET A 720 17.39 6.56 6.15
CA MET A 720 16.67 7.25 5.07
C MET A 720 17.34 8.54 4.63
N TYR A 721 17.77 9.39 5.56
CA TYR A 721 18.39 10.67 5.24
C TYR A 721 19.77 10.53 4.60
N ARG A 722 20.59 9.59 5.10
CA ARG A 722 21.93 9.32 4.56
C ARG A 722 21.83 8.72 3.16
N ARG A 723 20.99 7.69 3.00
CA ARG A 723 20.70 7.08 1.70
C ARG A 723 20.18 8.11 0.70
N ARG A 724 19.18 8.91 1.08
CA ARG A 724 18.62 9.96 0.23
C ARG A 724 19.67 10.98 -0.18
N ALA A 725 20.58 11.35 0.71
CA ALA A 725 21.70 12.25 0.42
C ALA A 725 22.87 11.60 -0.32
N GLY A 726 22.82 10.30 -0.63
CA GLY A 726 23.92 9.56 -1.28
C GLY A 726 25.16 9.37 -0.39
N LYS A 727 24.96 9.27 0.94
CA LYS A 727 26.02 9.18 1.94
C LYS A 727 26.02 7.87 2.72
#